data_AF-A0A979G085-F1
#
_entry.id   AF-A0A979G085-F1
#
_cell.length_a   1.000
_cell.length_b   1.000
_cell.length_c   1.000
_cell.angle_alpha   90.00
_cell.angle_beta   90.00
_cell.angle_gamma   90.00
#
_symmetry.space_group_name_H-M   'P 1'
#
loop_
_entity.id
_entity.type
_entity.pdbx_description
1 polymer ?
#
loop_
_entity_poly.entity_id
_entity_poly.type
_entity_poly.pdbx_seq_one_letter_code
_entity_poly.pdbx_strand_id
1 'polypeptide(L)'
;MLHRPATLLMLTGLACAIATAQSTETLLLRSPSISQHQIAFNYAGDIWTTDENGQHPQRITVNPDVELEPMLSPDGKWIAFSGNYDGNVDLYVVSVNGGIPRRITHHPDADIVRGWHGNDKILFASTRNSFSMRFQQLFEVSVNGGMPVKLKMPEAHQGNISPDGLYTAYIKNPDPTERSGTYRPFKHYRGGNMPKIWIFNNQTNTVIEIPDAGANNIRPVWLGNDVYFLSDRNGTMNIFRYSISGKTLTQISSHKDYDVKTLFSDGKTLVYEQAGRINKWDAASNKSTALTISLEADLPYKRPHYINATVGALRNVNLSPTGVRAAVEFRGDVLTVPAEKGNIRNITATPGVHERAPVWSPDGKSIAYFSDAGGEYALHIRDQKAEKPAQIIPLGETSFFYSPLWSPDSKKILFADKKLRLYYVDTESKKVTQIDEDSYDRPDQTFSANWSPDSRWITYNKRLPNSLQAVFLYNIADKKSTQATDGRSEAAEPVFSKNGKYIFFIASTNYAQNTGWLDMTSYEHPVRSSIYAIVLSANAPSLLAPESDDEQEKNEKEEKSDAKSDTKDSSKTQTAIDLANIDQRIVALPLPADEYSQLNGLVANKLLYRSGNTLYSYDITKRKSDVLMSGIDGYTVSQNGEKLLYMASGSCGIVGTGSKANAGEGTLQISNVRTLVDPAAEWPQMFDELWRIERDFFYVDNMHGADWKAIKKKYQRFLPYVGHREDLNYLFNEMMSELVIGHAYVGQGDAPKPVIESGGLLGADYSIENGHYRFKKIYSGLNWNPQFRAPLTQPGIKVKEGDYLIAVNGVPVSSNTEIYSLFQSTAGKQVRILVNQQPDANGAKEYTVIPLNSEAALREMDWVEGNRKKVDQLSNGKLAYVYMPNTGGDGYTYFNRYYFSQLDKKGVIIDERFNGGGSAADYVIDLLNRDLLNYWGTREGLPMTTPGNAIFGPKAMITNSYAGSGGDLMPFMFHEKKLGPLVGTTTMGILVGIYNYPALMDGGFVTAPRLGIFSKDGKWIIENKGVAPDVVVEMTPQEVIAGKDPQLEKTVELLMKDIKETPAVQKPVGPVRAE
;
A
#
# COMPACT_ATOMS: atom_id res chain seq x y z
N MET A 1 62.34 -25.83 74.55
CA MET A 1 61.41 -24.96 75.28
C MET A 1 60.45 -24.35 74.28
N LEU A 2 59.14 -24.57 74.47
CA LEU A 2 58.08 -23.82 73.82
C LEU A 2 58.18 -22.33 74.18
N HIS A 3 57.76 -21.41 73.32
CA HIS A 3 56.66 -20.46 73.58
C HIS A 3 56.44 -19.47 72.41
N ARG A 4 55.16 -19.19 72.14
CA ARG A 4 54.59 -18.30 71.10
C ARG A 4 55.11 -16.86 71.15
N PRO A 5 54.91 -16.07 70.08
CA PRO A 5 54.25 -14.78 70.29
C PRO A 5 53.13 -14.45 69.29
N ALA A 6 52.29 -13.54 69.76
CA ALA A 6 51.01 -13.06 69.23
C ALA A 6 51.05 -12.48 67.80
N THR A 7 50.04 -12.80 67.00
CA THR A 7 49.64 -12.04 65.81
C THR A 7 48.40 -11.23 66.16
N LEU A 8 48.54 -9.90 66.16
CA LEU A 8 47.47 -8.93 66.36
C LEU A 8 46.64 -8.81 65.07
N LEU A 9 45.35 -9.16 65.13
CA LEU A 9 44.38 -8.91 64.06
C LEU A 9 44.03 -7.41 64.04
N MET A 10 44.33 -6.71 62.94
CA MET A 10 43.72 -5.42 62.61
C MET A 10 42.46 -5.68 61.78
N LEU A 11 41.29 -5.27 62.31
CA LEU A 11 40.05 -5.12 61.55
C LEU A 11 40.18 -3.91 60.61
N THR A 12 40.16 -4.14 59.29
CA THR A 12 39.85 -3.13 58.28
C THR A 12 38.42 -3.35 57.79
N GLY A 13 37.54 -2.38 58.04
CA GLY A 13 36.14 -2.41 57.66
C GLY A 13 35.94 -2.42 56.14
N LEU A 14 35.19 -3.42 55.66
CA LEU A 14 34.59 -3.42 54.33
C LEU A 14 33.43 -2.41 54.33
N ALA A 15 33.61 -1.27 53.66
CA ALA A 15 32.50 -0.44 53.22
C ALA A 15 31.94 -1.04 51.92
N CYS A 16 30.83 -1.76 52.00
CA CYS A 16 30.04 -2.12 50.82
C CYS A 16 29.49 -0.83 50.18
N ALA A 17 30.09 -0.40 49.07
CA ALA A 17 29.46 0.54 48.17
C ALA A 17 28.27 -0.17 47.50
N ILE A 18 27.06 0.04 48.02
CA ILE A 18 25.83 -0.30 47.34
C ILE A 18 25.71 0.67 46.16
N ALA A 19 26.12 0.22 44.97
CA ALA A 19 25.74 0.89 43.74
C ALA A 19 24.23 0.71 43.57
N THR A 20 23.45 1.72 43.95
CA THR A 20 22.05 1.82 43.55
C THR A 20 22.02 1.92 42.03
N ALA A 21 21.60 0.85 41.35
CA ALA A 21 21.26 0.91 39.93
C ALA A 21 20.16 1.97 39.79
N GLN A 22 20.52 3.11 39.19
CA GLN A 22 19.57 4.17 38.90
C GLN A 22 18.67 3.65 37.78
N SER A 23 17.39 3.37 38.07
CA SER A 23 16.46 2.89 37.05
C SER A 23 16.38 3.91 35.92
N THR A 24 16.63 3.48 34.68
CA THR A 24 16.60 4.36 33.52
C THR A 24 15.15 4.63 33.13
N GLU A 25 14.76 5.91 33.09
CA GLU A 25 13.45 6.37 32.60
C GLU A 25 13.10 5.68 31.26
N THR A 26 11.85 5.25 31.12
CA THR A 26 11.30 4.71 29.88
C THR A 26 10.58 5.80 29.10
N LEU A 27 10.85 5.90 27.79
CA LEU A 27 10.13 6.78 26.86
C LEU A 27 9.24 5.97 25.90
N LEU A 28 8.54 6.66 25.00
CA LEU A 28 7.52 6.10 24.10
C LEU A 28 6.31 5.53 24.86
N LEU A 29 5.96 6.16 25.98
CA LEU A 29 4.73 5.88 26.72
C LEU A 29 3.57 6.62 26.04
N ARG A 30 2.57 5.88 25.55
CA ARG A 30 1.57 6.40 24.60
C ARG A 30 0.13 6.33 25.11
N SER A 31 -0.72 7.18 24.52
CA SER A 31 -2.18 7.20 24.73
C SER A 31 -2.62 7.08 26.21
N PRO A 32 -2.13 7.95 27.12
CA PRO A 32 -2.43 7.81 28.53
C PRO A 32 -3.88 8.22 28.86
N SER A 33 -4.52 7.50 29.78
CA SER A 33 -5.75 7.89 30.46
C SER A 33 -5.55 7.92 31.97
N ILE A 34 -6.36 8.70 32.69
CA ILE A 34 -6.29 8.83 34.16
C ILE A 34 -7.67 8.61 34.76
N SER A 35 -7.73 8.00 35.94
CA SER A 35 -8.94 7.97 36.75
C SER A 35 -8.55 7.77 38.21
N GLN A 36 -9.16 8.55 39.10
CA GLN A 36 -8.82 8.57 40.53
C GLN A 36 -7.32 8.84 40.76
N HIS A 37 -6.55 7.81 41.14
CA HIS A 37 -5.11 7.91 41.44
C HIS A 37 -4.27 7.02 40.51
N GLN A 38 -4.82 6.53 39.41
CA GLN A 38 -4.15 5.63 38.47
C GLN A 38 -4.14 6.18 37.06
N ILE A 39 -3.06 5.86 36.33
CA ILE A 39 -2.88 6.16 34.92
C ILE A 39 -2.74 4.84 34.18
N ALA A 40 -3.42 4.68 33.05
CA ALA A 40 -3.21 3.58 32.10
C ALA A 40 -2.60 4.11 30.80
N PHE A 41 -1.71 3.35 30.16
CA PHE A 41 -1.02 3.77 28.94
C PHE A 41 -0.52 2.57 28.12
N ASN A 42 -0.14 2.82 26.86
CA ASN A 42 0.47 1.82 25.99
C ASN A 42 1.99 1.91 25.99
N TYR A 43 2.67 0.76 26.03
CA TYR A 43 4.11 0.65 25.77
C TYR A 43 4.45 -0.76 25.27
N ALA A 44 5.30 -0.85 24.25
CA ALA A 44 5.76 -2.11 23.66
C ALA A 44 4.64 -3.05 23.17
N GLY A 45 3.52 -2.48 22.72
CA GLY A 45 2.35 -3.23 22.23
C GLY A 45 1.32 -3.58 23.30
N ASP A 46 1.64 -3.36 24.58
CA ASP A 46 0.79 -3.76 25.70
C ASP A 46 0.21 -2.58 26.51
N ILE A 47 -0.72 -2.89 27.41
CA ILE A 47 -1.29 -1.95 28.38
C ILE A 47 -0.59 -2.07 29.72
N TRP A 48 -0.24 -0.90 30.26
CA TRP A 48 0.40 -0.72 31.55
C TRP A 48 -0.42 0.23 32.42
N THR A 49 -0.27 0.11 33.73
CA THR A 49 -0.77 1.07 34.71
C THR A 49 0.35 1.59 35.59
N THR A 50 0.15 2.74 36.22
CA THR A 50 1.02 3.33 37.24
C THR A 50 0.21 4.24 38.15
N ASP A 51 0.73 4.55 39.34
CA ASP A 51 0.18 5.59 40.20
C ASP A 51 0.23 6.97 39.50
N GLU A 52 -0.61 7.91 39.91
CA GLU A 52 -0.69 9.26 39.32
C GLU A 52 0.60 10.11 39.43
N ASN A 53 1.62 9.61 40.13
CA ASN A 53 2.95 10.18 40.28
C ASN A 53 4.04 9.42 39.46
N GLY A 54 3.65 8.41 38.67
CA GLY A 54 4.54 7.58 37.86
C GLY A 54 5.24 6.45 38.59
N GLN A 55 4.85 6.15 39.84
CA GLN A 55 5.41 5.05 40.63
C GLN A 55 4.61 3.75 40.47
N HIS A 56 5.23 2.64 40.88
CA HIS A 56 4.64 1.29 40.85
C HIS A 56 4.03 0.88 39.50
N PRO A 57 4.75 1.00 38.37
CA PRO A 57 4.20 0.59 37.10
C PRO A 57 3.96 -0.93 37.06
N GLN A 58 2.86 -1.35 36.43
CA GLN A 58 2.46 -2.76 36.29
C GLN A 58 1.99 -3.04 34.86
N ARG A 59 2.39 -4.18 34.30
CA ARG A 59 1.86 -4.67 33.02
C ARG A 59 0.53 -5.37 33.27
N ILE A 60 -0.51 -4.98 32.54
CA ILE A 60 -1.88 -5.49 32.74
C ILE A 60 -2.20 -6.62 31.76
N THR A 61 -1.66 -6.54 30.55
CA THR A 61 -2.00 -7.41 29.43
C THR A 61 -0.77 -7.88 28.66
N VAL A 62 -0.95 -8.94 27.87
CA VAL A 62 0.05 -9.51 26.97
C VAL A 62 -0.67 -9.97 25.71
N ASN A 63 -0.33 -9.38 24.56
CA ASN A 63 -0.86 -9.77 23.25
C ASN A 63 0.31 -9.97 22.26
N PRO A 64 0.25 -10.99 21.37
CA PRO A 64 1.16 -11.09 20.24
C PRO A 64 1.22 -9.84 19.37
N ASP A 65 0.08 -9.22 19.09
CA ASP A 65 0.03 -7.96 18.36
C ASP A 65 -0.31 -6.81 19.33
N VAL A 66 -0.81 -5.69 18.84
CA VAL A 66 -0.88 -4.45 19.63
C VAL A 66 -2.25 -4.17 20.22
N GLU A 67 -2.24 -3.68 21.44
CA GLU A 67 -3.37 -3.13 22.15
C GLU A 67 -3.33 -1.61 22.07
N LEU A 68 -4.48 -0.96 21.92
CA LEU A 68 -4.58 0.47 21.61
C LEU A 68 -5.59 1.17 22.52
N GLU A 69 -5.33 2.45 22.77
CA GLU A 69 -6.28 3.40 23.39
C GLU A 69 -6.86 2.90 24.74
N PRO A 70 -6.02 2.59 25.76
CA PRO A 70 -6.49 2.16 27.06
C PRO A 70 -7.19 3.31 27.79
N MET A 71 -8.47 3.13 28.05
CA MET A 71 -9.32 4.11 28.74
C MET A 71 -9.76 3.57 30.10
N LEU A 72 -9.32 4.22 31.18
CA LEU A 72 -9.82 3.96 32.52
C LEU A 72 -11.29 4.38 32.64
N SER A 73 -12.09 3.50 33.25
CA SER A 73 -13.46 3.81 33.67
C SER A 73 -13.48 4.92 34.73
N PRO A 74 -14.55 5.73 34.81
CA PRO A 74 -14.63 6.81 35.80
C PRO A 74 -14.56 6.35 37.26
N ASP A 75 -14.96 5.10 37.55
CA ASP A 75 -14.83 4.49 38.88
C ASP A 75 -13.48 3.77 39.12
N GLY A 76 -12.56 3.83 38.15
CA GLY A 76 -11.20 3.32 38.26
C GLY A 76 -11.08 1.79 38.29
N LYS A 77 -12.16 1.04 38.08
CA LYS A 77 -12.12 -0.43 38.23
C LYS A 77 -11.71 -1.17 36.97
N TRP A 78 -12.05 -0.61 35.82
CA TRP A 78 -11.91 -1.23 34.51
C TRP A 78 -11.08 -0.39 33.55
N ILE A 79 -10.37 -1.07 32.66
CA ILE A 79 -9.72 -0.50 31.48
C ILE A 79 -10.44 -1.07 30.25
N ALA A 80 -11.01 -0.20 29.43
CA ALA A 80 -11.48 -0.54 28.10
C ALA A 80 -10.38 -0.24 27.08
N PHE A 81 -10.18 -1.13 26.11
CA PHE A 81 -9.16 -0.95 25.08
C PHE A 81 -9.53 -1.69 23.79
N SER A 82 -8.85 -1.35 22.70
CA SER A 82 -8.96 -2.08 21.44
C SER A 82 -7.83 -3.09 21.34
N GLY A 83 -8.15 -4.34 21.04
CA GLY A 83 -7.18 -5.43 20.92
C GLY A 83 -7.59 -6.40 19.83
N ASN A 84 -6.69 -7.28 19.44
CA ASN A 84 -6.92 -8.21 18.34
C ASN A 84 -6.53 -9.66 18.63
N TYR A 85 -6.75 -10.09 19.87
CA TYR A 85 -6.46 -11.44 20.34
C TYR A 85 -7.05 -12.53 19.44
N ASP A 86 -8.19 -12.26 18.80
CA ASP A 86 -8.93 -13.19 17.93
C ASP A 86 -8.90 -12.78 16.44
N GLY A 87 -7.93 -11.94 16.04
CA GLY A 87 -7.66 -11.62 14.64
C GLY A 87 -8.34 -10.37 14.07
N ASN A 88 -9.41 -9.88 14.70
CA ASN A 88 -10.04 -8.59 14.40
C ASN A 88 -9.75 -7.58 15.51
N VAL A 89 -9.75 -6.28 15.20
CA VAL A 89 -9.63 -5.24 16.23
C VAL A 89 -10.99 -5.02 16.88
N ASP A 90 -11.18 -5.57 18.08
CA ASP A 90 -12.42 -5.49 18.85
C ASP A 90 -12.21 -4.77 20.18
N LEU A 91 -13.32 -4.49 20.86
CA LEU A 91 -13.31 -3.90 22.20
C LEU A 91 -13.11 -4.99 23.26
N TYR A 92 -12.19 -4.75 24.17
CA TYR A 92 -11.94 -5.60 25.34
C TYR A 92 -11.99 -4.77 26.62
N VAL A 93 -12.32 -5.45 27.72
CA VAL A 93 -12.30 -4.88 29.07
C VAL A 93 -11.51 -5.77 30.00
N VAL A 94 -10.64 -5.17 30.81
CA VAL A 94 -9.87 -5.86 31.85
C VAL A 94 -9.93 -5.07 33.16
N SER A 95 -9.81 -5.77 34.29
CA SER A 95 -9.67 -5.13 35.60
C SER A 95 -8.39 -4.30 35.64
N VAL A 96 -8.41 -3.17 36.34
CA VAL A 96 -7.22 -2.32 36.52
C VAL A 96 -6.07 -3.04 37.23
N ASN A 97 -6.38 -4.11 37.95
CA ASN A 97 -5.41 -4.98 38.63
C ASN A 97 -4.94 -6.16 37.76
N GLY A 98 -5.30 -6.21 36.48
CA GLY A 98 -5.02 -7.33 35.57
C GLY A 98 -6.06 -8.45 35.62
N GLY A 99 -5.80 -9.51 34.86
CA GLY A 99 -6.69 -10.67 34.70
C GLY A 99 -6.91 -11.00 33.23
N ILE A 100 -7.88 -11.87 32.95
CA ILE A 100 -8.24 -12.26 31.58
C ILE A 100 -9.10 -11.15 30.95
N PRO A 101 -8.67 -10.52 29.83
CA PRO A 101 -9.49 -9.57 29.11
C PRO A 101 -10.77 -10.21 28.58
N ARG A 102 -11.91 -9.51 28.71
CA ARG A 102 -13.20 -9.94 28.17
C ARG A 102 -13.51 -9.17 26.90
N ARG A 103 -13.73 -9.89 25.80
CA ARG A 103 -14.20 -9.33 24.52
C ARG A 103 -15.64 -8.83 24.64
N ILE A 104 -15.92 -7.66 24.09
CA ILE A 104 -17.21 -6.98 24.14
C ILE A 104 -17.89 -6.94 22.76
N THR A 105 -17.12 -6.78 21.69
CA THR A 105 -17.62 -6.70 20.31
C THR A 105 -17.02 -7.78 19.41
N HIS A 106 -17.74 -8.11 18.33
CA HIS A 106 -17.38 -9.20 17.40
C HIS A 106 -17.69 -8.86 15.93
N HIS A 107 -17.84 -7.57 15.61
CA HIS A 107 -18.12 -7.17 14.23
C HIS A 107 -16.82 -7.26 13.41
N PRO A 108 -16.81 -7.74 12.15
CA PRO A 108 -15.57 -7.90 11.37
C PRO A 108 -14.80 -6.62 11.02
N ASP A 109 -15.42 -5.46 11.20
CA ASP A 109 -14.74 -4.16 11.06
C ASP A 109 -14.11 -3.74 12.39
N ALA A 110 -13.02 -2.98 12.31
CA ALA A 110 -12.29 -2.52 13.48
C ALA A 110 -13.12 -1.60 14.39
N ASP A 111 -13.03 -1.85 15.70
CA ASP A 111 -13.62 -1.06 16.76
C ASP A 111 -12.55 -0.39 17.61
N ILE A 112 -12.51 0.95 17.56
CA ILE A 112 -11.49 1.76 18.24
C ILE A 112 -12.09 2.43 19.47
N VAL A 113 -11.62 2.09 20.68
CA VAL A 113 -12.05 2.72 21.93
C VAL A 113 -11.78 4.22 21.89
N ARG A 114 -12.77 5.02 22.31
CA ARG A 114 -12.68 6.49 22.42
C ARG A 114 -12.94 7.01 23.83
N GLY A 115 -13.55 6.22 24.71
CA GLY A 115 -13.77 6.60 26.10
C GLY A 115 -14.93 5.87 26.76
N TRP A 116 -15.48 6.48 27.81
CA TRP A 116 -16.61 5.97 28.59
C TRP A 116 -17.76 6.96 28.59
N HIS A 117 -18.99 6.45 28.70
CA HIS A 117 -20.17 7.22 29.07
C HIS A 117 -20.73 6.62 30.35
N GLY A 118 -20.54 7.32 31.47
CA GLY A 118 -20.80 6.75 32.79
C GLY A 118 -19.85 5.60 33.11
N ASN A 119 -20.28 4.68 33.96
CA ASN A 119 -19.48 3.51 34.38
C ASN A 119 -19.90 2.21 33.66
N ASP A 120 -20.94 2.25 32.85
CA ASP A 120 -21.60 1.08 32.28
C ASP A 120 -21.52 1.02 30.75
N LYS A 121 -21.04 2.07 30.08
CA LYS A 121 -20.92 2.09 28.60
C LYS A 121 -19.56 2.55 28.11
N ILE A 122 -19.13 1.90 27.03
CA ILE A 122 -17.89 2.18 26.31
C ILE A 122 -18.25 2.91 25.01
N LEU A 123 -17.61 4.05 24.77
CA LEU A 123 -17.70 4.82 23.53
C LEU A 123 -16.59 4.36 22.59
N PHE A 124 -16.93 4.09 21.33
CA PHE A 124 -15.97 3.64 20.32
C PHE A 124 -16.31 4.13 18.91
N ALA A 125 -15.32 4.11 18.02
CA ALA A 125 -15.45 4.45 16.60
C ALA A 125 -15.34 3.20 15.73
N SER A 126 -16.18 3.08 14.69
CA SER A 126 -16.21 1.91 13.81
C SER A 126 -16.75 2.26 12.42
N THR A 127 -16.34 1.52 11.38
CA THR A 127 -16.89 1.62 10.01
C THR A 127 -18.09 0.71 9.76
N ARG A 128 -18.51 -0.08 10.76
CA ARG A 128 -19.52 -1.15 10.62
C ARG A 128 -20.81 -0.80 9.88
N ASN A 129 -21.25 0.46 9.94
CA ASN A 129 -22.48 0.94 9.30
C ASN A 129 -22.23 1.95 8.17
N SER A 130 -20.96 2.23 7.86
CA SER A 130 -20.55 3.18 6.84
C SER A 130 -20.74 2.55 5.44
N PHE A 131 -21.16 3.37 4.47
CA PHE A 131 -21.18 3.00 3.05
C PHE A 131 -19.84 3.28 2.36
N SER A 132 -18.89 3.90 3.06
CA SER A 132 -17.52 4.15 2.59
C SER A 132 -16.54 3.82 3.71
N MET A 133 -15.42 3.18 3.36
CA MET A 133 -14.32 2.89 4.30
C MET A 133 -13.51 4.15 4.68
N ARG A 134 -13.88 5.33 4.17
CA ARG A 134 -13.18 6.60 4.41
C ARG A 134 -13.63 7.35 5.65
N PHE A 135 -14.75 6.98 6.27
CA PHE A 135 -15.22 7.62 7.50
C PHE A 135 -15.76 6.61 8.52
N GLN A 136 -15.65 7.00 9.80
CA GLN A 136 -16.16 6.24 10.93
C GLN A 136 -17.43 6.85 11.52
N GLN A 137 -18.08 6.09 12.39
CA GLN A 137 -19.20 6.54 13.21
C GLN A 137 -18.94 6.19 14.67
N LEU A 138 -19.46 7.01 15.60
CA LEU A 138 -19.38 6.73 17.02
C LEU A 138 -20.55 5.86 17.49
N PHE A 139 -20.23 4.92 18.39
CA PHE A 139 -21.16 3.96 18.98
C PHE A 139 -20.93 3.86 20.49
N GLU A 140 -21.98 3.46 21.21
CA GLU A 140 -21.89 3.03 22.60
C GLU A 140 -22.27 1.56 22.73
N VAL A 141 -21.57 0.83 23.59
CA VAL A 141 -21.95 -0.53 23.99
C VAL A 141 -21.84 -0.68 25.49
N SER A 142 -22.72 -1.49 26.10
CA SER A 142 -22.61 -1.80 27.52
C SER A 142 -21.30 -2.51 27.83
N VAL A 143 -20.71 -2.23 28.98
CA VAL A 143 -19.55 -2.96 29.50
C VAL A 143 -19.84 -4.46 29.60
N ASN A 144 -21.11 -4.87 29.72
CA ASN A 144 -21.52 -6.28 29.75
C ASN A 144 -21.74 -6.90 28.36
N GLY A 145 -21.55 -6.16 27.27
CA GLY A 145 -21.84 -6.60 25.90
C GLY A 145 -23.26 -6.28 25.45
N GLY A 146 -23.71 -6.94 24.37
CA GLY A 146 -25.01 -6.67 23.72
C GLY A 146 -24.87 -5.75 22.50
N MET A 147 -25.99 -5.38 21.88
CA MET A 147 -26.00 -4.63 20.61
C MET A 147 -25.43 -3.21 20.77
N PRO A 148 -24.38 -2.83 20.01
CA PRO A 148 -23.90 -1.46 20.00
C PRO A 148 -24.92 -0.49 19.40
N VAL A 149 -25.05 0.69 20.00
CA VAL A 149 -25.97 1.76 19.59
C VAL A 149 -25.19 2.89 18.94
N LYS A 150 -25.50 3.17 17.67
CA LYS A 150 -24.90 4.30 16.93
C LYS A 150 -25.34 5.63 17.52
N LEU A 151 -24.40 6.56 17.71
CA LEU A 151 -24.71 7.96 18.02
C LEU A 151 -25.27 8.70 16.80
N LYS A 152 -25.92 9.85 17.02
CA LYS A 152 -26.70 10.55 15.99
C LYS A 152 -25.86 11.13 14.85
N MET A 153 -24.60 11.49 15.11
CA MET A 153 -23.74 12.11 14.11
C MET A 153 -23.52 11.16 12.92
N PRO A 154 -23.71 11.62 11.67
CA PRO A 154 -23.54 10.77 10.48
C PRO A 154 -22.12 10.25 10.29
N GLU A 155 -21.14 11.07 10.65
CA GLU A 155 -19.70 10.84 10.51
C GLU A 155 -19.03 11.34 11.79
N ALA A 156 -18.13 10.55 12.39
CA ALA A 156 -17.33 10.91 13.56
C ALA A 156 -16.20 9.91 13.79
N HIS A 157 -14.96 10.39 13.95
CA HIS A 157 -13.77 9.53 14.18
C HIS A 157 -13.30 9.51 15.63
N GLN A 158 -13.34 10.66 16.29
CA GLN A 158 -13.02 10.84 17.71
C GLN A 158 -14.09 11.72 18.33
N GLY A 159 -14.38 11.55 19.62
CA GLY A 159 -15.27 12.46 20.33
C GLY A 159 -15.43 12.15 21.80
N ASN A 160 -15.99 13.11 22.52
CA ASN A 160 -16.25 13.04 23.95
C ASN A 160 -17.59 13.73 24.27
N ILE A 161 -18.38 13.09 25.14
CA ILE A 161 -19.72 13.55 25.53
C ILE A 161 -19.59 14.46 26.74
N SER A 162 -20.33 15.57 26.77
CA SER A 162 -20.34 16.47 27.92
C SER A 162 -20.91 15.78 29.17
N PRO A 163 -20.51 16.19 30.39
CA PRO A 163 -21.00 15.55 31.62
C PRO A 163 -22.53 15.54 31.78
N ASP A 164 -23.24 16.51 31.19
CA ASP A 164 -24.70 16.58 31.19
C ASP A 164 -25.38 15.84 30.02
N GLY A 165 -24.58 15.28 29.10
CA GLY A 165 -25.05 14.59 27.89
C GLY A 165 -25.69 15.49 26.83
N LEU A 166 -25.73 16.82 27.03
CA LEU A 166 -26.37 17.74 26.09
C LEU A 166 -25.55 17.94 24.81
N TYR A 167 -24.22 17.81 24.90
CA TYR A 167 -23.31 18.07 23.80
C TYR A 167 -22.34 16.91 23.56
N THR A 168 -21.92 16.77 22.31
CA THR A 168 -20.81 15.88 21.94
C THR A 168 -19.80 16.68 21.14
N ALA A 169 -18.58 16.82 21.65
CA ALA A 169 -17.47 17.43 20.92
C ALA A 169 -16.75 16.33 20.14
N TYR A 170 -16.60 16.48 18.83
CA TYR A 170 -16.09 15.41 17.97
C TYR A 170 -15.39 15.96 16.73
N ILE A 171 -14.56 15.14 16.11
CA ILE A 171 -14.01 15.42 14.77
C ILE A 171 -14.75 14.62 13.71
N LYS A 172 -15.16 15.32 12.65
CA LYS A 172 -15.82 14.71 11.48
C LYS A 172 -14.80 13.99 10.59
N ASN A 173 -13.65 14.59 10.36
CA ASN A 173 -12.60 14.09 9.48
C ASN A 173 -11.50 13.37 10.28
N PRO A 174 -10.81 12.38 9.70
CA PRO A 174 -9.76 11.64 10.38
C PRO A 174 -8.56 12.54 10.72
N ASP A 175 -7.95 12.30 11.88
CA ASP A 175 -6.61 12.79 12.19
C ASP A 175 -5.61 12.07 11.28
N PRO A 176 -4.90 12.77 10.37
CA PRO A 176 -4.00 12.11 9.44
C PRO A 176 -2.83 11.44 10.18
N THR A 177 -2.47 11.89 11.38
CA THR A 177 -1.34 11.35 12.15
C THR A 177 -1.72 10.19 13.07
N GLU A 178 -3.01 9.85 13.16
CA GLU A 178 -3.51 8.72 13.96
C GLU A 178 -3.39 7.39 13.21
N ARG A 179 -3.16 6.30 13.94
CA ARG A 179 -3.09 4.95 13.36
C ARG A 179 -4.47 4.48 12.86
N SER A 180 -4.55 4.15 11.57
CA SER A 180 -5.72 3.49 10.97
C SER A 180 -5.30 2.26 10.15
N GLY A 181 -4.58 1.32 10.77
CA GLY A 181 -3.96 0.16 10.13
C GLY A 181 -2.59 0.46 9.50
N THR A 182 -2.58 1.30 8.45
CA THR A 182 -1.37 1.90 7.86
C THR A 182 -1.24 3.35 8.37
N TYR A 183 -0.03 3.77 8.76
CA TYR A 183 0.21 5.15 9.19
C TYR A 183 0.29 6.09 7.97
N ARG A 184 -0.19 7.33 8.14
CA ARG A 184 -0.24 8.37 7.09
C ARG A 184 0.43 9.68 7.57
N PRO A 185 1.77 9.73 7.66
CA PRO A 185 2.50 10.79 8.36
C PRO A 185 2.31 12.19 7.74
N PHE A 186 1.36 12.99 8.24
CA PHE A 186 1.06 14.30 7.64
C PHE A 186 0.80 15.39 8.71
N LYS A 187 1.86 15.85 9.39
CA LYS A 187 1.80 17.05 10.24
C LYS A 187 1.53 18.28 9.39
N HIS A 188 0.96 19.31 10.01
CA HIS A 188 0.65 20.58 9.33
C HIS A 188 -0.17 20.42 8.05
N TYR A 189 -1.07 19.42 8.05
CA TYR A 189 -2.00 19.22 6.97
C TYR A 189 -3.00 20.39 6.87
N ARG A 190 -3.27 20.85 5.65
CA ARG A 190 -4.07 22.04 5.27
C ARG A 190 -4.99 21.79 4.07
N GLY A 191 -5.09 20.54 3.61
CA GLY A 191 -6.03 20.18 2.56
C GLY A 191 -7.48 20.12 3.06
N GLY A 192 -8.42 19.79 2.17
CA GLY A 192 -9.86 19.87 2.46
C GLY A 192 -10.34 18.91 3.56
N ASN A 193 -9.59 17.85 3.87
CA ASN A 193 -9.91 16.90 4.94
C ASN A 193 -9.37 17.31 6.32
N MET A 194 -8.87 18.55 6.46
CA MET A 194 -8.26 19.04 7.70
C MET A 194 -9.23 18.84 8.87
N PRO A 195 -8.84 18.14 9.95
CA PRO A 195 -9.73 17.83 11.06
C PRO A 195 -10.19 19.09 11.78
N LYS A 196 -11.51 19.17 11.95
CA LYS A 196 -12.23 20.23 12.66
C LYS A 196 -12.99 19.64 13.82
N ILE A 197 -13.16 20.43 14.89
CA ILE A 197 -13.98 20.04 16.03
C ILE A 197 -15.35 20.69 15.91
N TRP A 198 -16.37 19.85 15.87
CA TRP A 198 -17.77 20.25 15.97
C TRP A 198 -18.31 19.89 17.36
N ILE A 199 -19.07 20.80 17.95
CA ILE A 199 -19.82 20.61 19.17
C ILE A 199 -21.27 20.39 18.76
N PHE A 200 -21.67 19.12 18.71
CA PHE A 200 -23.02 18.69 18.34
C PHE A 200 -23.97 18.79 19.52
N ASN A 201 -25.12 19.42 19.31
CA ASN A 201 -26.19 19.43 20.28
C ASN A 201 -27.06 18.16 20.12
N ASN A 202 -27.03 17.29 21.14
CA ASN A 202 -27.67 15.97 21.11
C ASN A 202 -29.21 16.04 21.05
N GLN A 203 -29.83 17.20 21.27
CA GLN A 203 -31.27 17.41 21.22
C GLN A 203 -31.75 18.01 19.89
N THR A 204 -31.07 19.03 19.39
CA THR A 204 -31.48 19.80 18.19
C THR A 204 -30.80 19.35 16.90
N ASN A 205 -29.77 18.51 17.00
CA ASN A 205 -28.90 18.06 15.91
C ASN A 205 -28.10 19.18 15.21
N THR A 206 -28.01 20.36 15.83
CA THR A 206 -27.22 21.48 15.33
C THR A 206 -25.76 21.36 15.78
N VAL A 207 -24.86 22.07 15.10
CA VAL A 207 -23.42 22.07 15.41
C VAL A 207 -22.90 23.49 15.63
N ILE A 208 -21.95 23.61 16.56
CA ILE A 208 -21.08 24.78 16.71
C ILE A 208 -19.67 24.32 16.32
N GLU A 209 -19.07 24.96 15.32
CA GLU A 209 -17.67 24.72 14.95
C GLU A 209 -16.72 25.52 15.85
N ILE A 210 -15.69 24.87 16.38
CA ILE A 210 -14.58 25.58 17.03
C ILE A 210 -13.75 26.25 15.93
N PRO A 211 -13.41 27.55 16.04
CA PRO A 211 -12.62 28.25 15.02
C PRO A 211 -11.33 27.51 14.67
N ASP A 212 -11.23 27.08 13.41
CA ASP A 212 -10.13 26.26 12.95
C ASP A 212 -8.79 27.02 12.90
N ALA A 213 -8.84 28.31 12.52
CA ALA A 213 -7.68 29.16 12.24
C ALA A 213 -6.69 28.55 11.23
N GLY A 214 -7.20 27.77 10.26
CA GLY A 214 -6.35 27.06 9.30
C GLY A 214 -5.44 26.02 9.97
N ALA A 215 -5.90 25.39 11.05
CA ALA A 215 -5.15 24.44 11.85
C ALA A 215 -5.89 23.10 11.99
N ASN A 216 -5.11 22.05 12.21
CA ASN A 216 -5.62 20.75 12.62
C ASN A 216 -6.15 20.87 14.06
N ASN A 217 -7.40 20.46 14.31
CA ASN A 217 -7.99 20.42 15.64
C ASN A 217 -8.51 19.01 15.93
N ILE A 218 -7.91 18.33 16.90
CA ILE A 218 -8.12 16.91 17.18
C ILE A 218 -8.24 16.62 18.68
N ARG A 219 -8.60 15.39 19.03
CA ARG A 219 -8.68 14.86 20.41
C ARG A 219 -9.46 15.79 21.38
N PRO A 220 -10.73 16.14 21.08
CA PRO A 220 -11.54 16.95 21.99
C PRO A 220 -11.91 16.16 23.25
N VAL A 221 -11.78 16.79 24.42
CA VAL A 221 -12.19 16.27 25.72
C VAL A 221 -12.89 17.35 26.54
N TRP A 222 -13.85 16.96 27.37
CA TRP A 222 -14.53 17.88 28.28
C TRP A 222 -13.80 17.99 29.62
N LEU A 223 -13.74 19.22 30.13
CA LEU A 223 -13.34 19.50 31.50
C LEU A 223 -14.24 20.61 32.05
N GLY A 224 -15.17 20.23 32.93
CA GLY A 224 -16.29 21.07 33.29
C GLY A 224 -17.18 21.35 32.07
N ASN A 225 -17.42 22.64 31.79
CA ASN A 225 -18.28 23.11 30.69
C ASN A 225 -17.50 23.54 29.44
N ASP A 226 -16.19 23.35 29.43
CA ASP A 226 -15.33 23.78 28.31
C ASP A 226 -14.72 22.57 27.60
N VAL A 227 -14.41 22.77 26.33
CA VAL A 227 -13.76 21.76 25.48
C VAL A 227 -12.27 22.05 25.43
N TYR A 228 -11.46 21.09 25.83
CA TYR A 228 -10.01 21.09 25.64
C TYR A 228 -9.66 20.20 24.45
N PHE A 229 -8.66 20.58 23.68
CA PHE A 229 -8.31 19.88 22.45
C PHE A 229 -6.88 20.19 22.02
N LEU A 230 -6.38 19.44 21.05
CA LEU A 230 -5.06 19.63 20.48
C LEU A 230 -5.14 20.45 19.18
N SER A 231 -4.24 21.41 19.03
CA SER A 231 -4.15 22.23 17.82
C SER A 231 -2.73 22.64 17.45
N ASP A 232 -2.44 22.63 16.15
CA ASP A 232 -1.16 23.05 15.55
C ASP A 232 -1.19 24.51 15.06
N ARG A 233 -2.18 25.30 15.50
CA ARG A 233 -2.39 26.69 15.05
C ARG A 233 -1.20 27.63 15.29
N ASN A 234 -0.30 27.24 16.20
CA ASN A 234 0.91 27.99 16.54
C ASN A 234 2.20 27.20 16.23
N GLY A 235 2.16 26.33 15.23
CA GLY A 235 3.26 25.42 14.87
C GLY A 235 3.07 24.07 15.56
N THR A 236 3.88 23.76 16.56
CA THR A 236 3.79 22.49 17.33
C THR A 236 2.40 22.29 17.95
N MET A 237 1.87 21.06 17.83
CA MET A 237 0.59 20.66 18.40
C MET A 237 0.60 20.86 19.92
N ASN A 238 -0.33 21.67 20.43
CA ASN A 238 -0.45 22.03 21.84
C ASN A 238 -1.90 21.97 22.31
N ILE A 239 -2.11 22.06 23.62
CA ILE A 239 -3.44 22.03 24.24
C ILE A 239 -4.05 23.43 24.18
N PHE A 240 -5.30 23.50 23.73
CA PHE A 240 -6.14 24.69 23.72
C PHE A 240 -7.46 24.41 24.44
N ARG A 241 -8.09 25.48 24.94
CA ARG A 241 -9.40 25.48 25.58
C ARG A 241 -10.34 26.37 24.79
N TYR A 242 -11.54 25.88 24.51
CA TYR A 242 -12.65 26.68 23.98
C TYR A 242 -13.79 26.71 24.99
N SER A 243 -14.16 27.92 25.41
CA SER A 243 -15.33 28.12 26.26
C SER A 243 -16.57 28.40 25.43
N ILE A 244 -17.62 27.59 25.61
CA ILE A 244 -18.84 27.69 24.80
C ILE A 244 -19.64 28.95 25.14
N SER A 245 -19.79 29.26 26.43
CA SER A 245 -20.56 30.42 26.89
C SER A 245 -19.91 31.74 26.50
N GLY A 246 -18.58 31.81 26.61
CA GLY A 246 -17.80 33.01 26.26
C GLY A 246 -17.38 33.07 24.79
N LYS A 247 -17.47 31.96 24.03
CA LYS A 247 -16.87 31.78 22.70
C LYS A 247 -15.39 32.19 22.66
N THR A 248 -14.67 31.96 23.77
CA THR A 248 -13.28 32.35 23.95
C THR A 248 -12.36 31.16 23.76
N LEU A 249 -11.25 31.41 23.07
CA LEU A 249 -10.20 30.42 22.84
C LEU A 249 -8.94 30.82 23.62
N THR A 250 -8.34 29.88 24.35
CA THR A 250 -7.11 30.09 25.14
C THR A 250 -6.11 28.97 24.90
N GLN A 251 -4.82 29.31 24.74
CA GLN A 251 -3.74 28.33 24.70
C GLN A 251 -3.34 27.90 26.12
N ILE A 252 -3.23 26.60 26.35
CA ILE A 252 -2.96 26.01 27.67
C ILE A 252 -1.50 25.55 27.79
N SER A 253 -0.95 24.90 26.76
CA SER A 253 0.46 24.48 26.71
C SER A 253 1.23 25.17 25.60
N SER A 254 2.57 25.23 25.69
CA SER A 254 3.42 25.95 24.72
C SER A 254 4.71 25.21 24.33
N HIS A 255 4.65 23.87 24.23
CA HIS A 255 5.76 23.02 23.79
C HIS A 255 6.27 23.41 22.40
N LYS A 256 7.58 23.23 22.16
CA LYS A 256 8.29 23.66 20.92
C LYS A 256 9.17 22.57 20.29
N ASP A 257 9.39 21.48 21.00
CA ASP A 257 10.28 20.39 20.62
C ASP A 257 9.51 19.25 19.95
N TYR A 258 8.44 18.75 20.59
CA TYR A 258 7.59 17.69 20.07
C TYR A 258 6.11 18.02 20.25
N ASP A 259 5.30 17.52 19.33
CA ASP A 259 3.84 17.62 19.37
C ASP A 259 3.28 16.92 20.62
N VAL A 260 2.22 17.50 21.17
CA VAL A 260 1.30 16.76 22.03
C VAL A 260 0.47 15.83 21.12
N LYS A 261 0.46 14.52 21.41
CA LYS A 261 -0.10 13.50 20.50
C LYS A 261 -1.48 13.00 20.89
N THR A 262 -1.72 12.81 22.18
CA THR A 262 -3.00 12.33 22.73
C THR A 262 -3.38 13.17 23.95
N LEU A 263 -4.69 13.27 24.22
CA LEU A 263 -5.24 14.06 25.31
C LEU A 263 -6.43 13.32 25.92
N PHE A 264 -6.45 13.22 27.24
CA PHE A 264 -7.53 12.63 28.02
C PHE A 264 -7.86 13.49 29.24
N SER A 265 -9.11 13.39 29.72
CA SER A 265 -9.64 14.10 30.89
C SER A 265 -10.49 13.15 31.76
N ASP A 266 -10.28 13.16 33.08
CA ASP A 266 -11.16 12.50 34.06
C ASP A 266 -12.25 13.43 34.61
N GLY A 267 -12.40 14.62 34.02
CA GLY A 267 -13.30 15.67 34.50
C GLY A 267 -12.69 16.60 35.56
N LYS A 268 -11.44 16.39 35.99
CA LYS A 268 -10.69 17.27 36.90
C LYS A 268 -9.27 17.58 36.41
N THR A 269 -8.63 16.58 35.80
CA THR A 269 -7.21 16.56 35.44
C THR A 269 -7.09 16.24 33.95
N LEU A 270 -6.12 16.88 33.28
CA LEU A 270 -5.72 16.51 31.94
C LEU A 270 -4.44 15.67 31.97
N VAL A 271 -4.39 14.69 31.09
CA VAL A 271 -3.23 13.81 30.90
C VAL A 271 -2.97 13.68 29.41
N TYR A 272 -1.70 13.78 29.03
CA TYR A 272 -1.31 13.83 27.62
C TYR A 272 0.09 13.26 27.36
N GLU A 273 0.29 12.78 26.14
CA GLU A 273 1.57 12.30 25.62
C GLU A 273 2.34 13.45 24.94
N GLN A 274 3.61 13.65 25.31
CA GLN A 274 4.53 14.57 24.64
C GLN A 274 5.98 14.12 24.83
N ALA A 275 6.79 14.16 23.77
CA ALA A 275 8.19 13.74 23.78
C ALA A 275 8.43 12.31 24.32
N GLY A 276 7.48 11.40 24.07
CA GLY A 276 7.51 10.02 24.58
C GLY A 276 7.27 9.88 26.09
N ARG A 277 6.83 10.95 26.77
CA ARG A 277 6.47 10.97 28.19
C ARG A 277 4.98 11.18 28.40
N ILE A 278 4.50 10.74 29.56
CA ILE A 278 3.20 11.10 30.09
C ILE A 278 3.33 12.40 30.90
N ASN A 279 2.46 13.34 30.63
CA ASN A 279 2.38 14.61 31.34
C ASN A 279 1.00 14.75 32.00
N LYS A 280 0.97 15.30 33.21
CA LYS A 280 -0.25 15.60 33.95
C LYS A 280 -0.39 17.10 34.11
N TRP A 281 -1.52 17.66 33.68
CA TRP A 281 -1.86 19.06 33.89
C TRP A 281 -3.03 19.17 34.87
N ASP A 282 -2.77 19.87 35.98
CA ASP A 282 -3.75 20.13 37.03
C ASP A 282 -4.44 21.47 36.75
N ALA A 283 -5.77 21.42 36.58
CA ALA A 283 -6.57 22.58 36.18
C ALA A 283 -6.70 23.65 37.27
N ALA A 284 -6.64 23.25 38.54
CA ALA A 284 -6.79 24.16 39.67
C ALA A 284 -5.55 25.03 39.86
N SER A 285 -4.36 24.44 39.68
CA SER A 285 -3.07 25.09 39.82
C SER A 285 -2.50 25.63 38.50
N ASN A 286 -3.08 25.22 37.36
CA ASN A 286 -2.60 25.52 36.01
C ASN A 286 -1.13 25.13 35.79
N LYS A 287 -0.73 23.96 36.30
CA LYS A 287 0.65 23.44 36.20
C LYS A 287 0.68 22.11 35.50
N SER A 288 1.63 21.95 34.58
CA SER A 288 1.98 20.67 33.96
C SER A 288 3.19 20.04 34.64
N THR A 289 3.14 18.73 34.86
CA THR A 289 4.22 17.91 35.43
C THR A 289 4.48 16.72 34.51
N ALA A 290 5.71 16.58 34.01
CA ALA A 290 6.14 15.39 33.30
C ALA A 290 6.42 14.26 34.31
N LEU A 291 5.89 13.06 34.04
CA LEU A 291 6.08 11.90 34.90
C LEU A 291 7.32 11.11 34.44
N THR A 292 8.20 10.78 35.39
CA THR A 292 9.30 9.85 35.16
C THR A 292 8.85 8.46 35.57
N ILE A 293 8.68 7.58 34.58
CA ILE A 293 8.26 6.20 34.76
C ILE A 293 9.40 5.30 34.29
N SER A 294 9.76 4.30 35.09
CA SER A 294 10.80 3.31 34.76
C SER A 294 10.17 1.93 34.70
N LEU A 295 10.22 1.28 33.54
CA LEU A 295 9.69 -0.06 33.34
C LEU A 295 10.83 -1.08 33.34
N GLU A 296 10.74 -2.08 34.21
CA GLU A 296 11.57 -3.28 34.20
C GLU A 296 10.74 -4.46 33.68
N ALA A 297 10.74 -4.65 32.35
CA ALA A 297 9.83 -5.56 31.65
C ALA A 297 10.58 -6.64 30.86
N ASP A 298 10.07 -7.87 30.85
CA ASP A 298 10.42 -8.84 29.80
C ASP A 298 9.71 -8.44 28.50
N LEU A 299 10.51 -8.07 27.48
CA LEU A 299 10.05 -7.64 26.16
C LEU A 299 10.33 -8.75 25.15
N PRO A 300 9.43 -9.74 24.99
CA PRO A 300 9.70 -10.94 24.20
C PRO A 300 10.04 -10.63 22.74
N TYR A 301 9.43 -9.59 22.16
CA TYR A 301 9.59 -9.21 20.75
C TYR A 301 10.87 -8.42 20.46
N LYS A 302 11.62 -8.01 21.49
CA LYS A 302 12.96 -7.42 21.35
C LYS A 302 14.06 -8.48 21.40
N ARG A 303 13.75 -9.72 21.78
CA ARG A 303 14.73 -10.80 21.94
C ARG A 303 15.21 -11.31 20.58
N PRO A 304 16.52 -11.58 20.43
CA PRO A 304 17.02 -12.29 19.26
C PRO A 304 16.39 -13.67 19.12
N HIS A 305 15.96 -14.02 17.91
CA HIS A 305 15.32 -15.30 17.61
C HIS A 305 15.53 -15.69 16.15
N TYR A 306 15.39 -16.97 15.82
CA TYR A 306 15.51 -17.43 14.44
C TYR A 306 14.14 -17.51 13.76
N ILE A 307 14.05 -17.00 12.54
CA ILE A 307 12.90 -17.19 11.66
C ILE A 307 13.26 -18.08 10.48
N ASN A 308 12.25 -18.72 9.89
CA ASN A 308 12.40 -19.50 8.67
C ASN A 308 11.86 -18.68 7.49
N ALA A 309 12.51 -18.76 6.33
CA ALA A 309 12.01 -18.13 5.13
C ALA A 309 10.78 -18.85 4.58
N THR A 310 9.90 -18.07 3.93
CA THR A 310 8.87 -18.59 3.02
C THR A 310 9.21 -18.18 1.60
N VAL A 311 8.70 -18.88 0.59
CA VAL A 311 8.95 -18.55 -0.82
C VAL A 311 8.56 -17.11 -1.14
N GLY A 312 7.43 -16.64 -0.61
CA GLY A 312 6.95 -15.26 -0.82
C GLY A 312 7.75 -14.17 -0.09
N ALA A 313 8.60 -14.54 0.87
CA ALA A 313 9.47 -13.60 1.58
C ALA A 313 10.87 -13.47 0.95
N LEU A 314 11.22 -14.34 0.00
CA LEU A 314 12.50 -14.27 -0.70
C LEU A 314 12.50 -13.10 -1.68
N ARG A 315 13.64 -12.42 -1.76
CA ARG A 315 13.90 -11.36 -2.74
C ARG A 315 15.12 -11.73 -3.58
N ASN A 316 15.22 -11.12 -4.76
CA ASN A 316 16.39 -11.19 -5.65
C ASN A 316 17.05 -12.57 -5.77
N VAL A 317 16.23 -13.59 -6.03
CA VAL A 317 16.66 -14.98 -6.17
C VAL A 317 17.47 -15.16 -7.45
N ASN A 318 18.70 -15.66 -7.33
CA ASN A 318 19.63 -15.88 -8.43
C ASN A 318 20.18 -17.30 -8.40
N LEU A 319 20.72 -17.76 -9.55
CA LEU A 319 21.22 -19.12 -9.71
C LEU A 319 22.76 -19.15 -9.82
N SER A 320 23.40 -20.15 -9.23
CA SER A 320 24.84 -20.36 -9.40
C SER A 320 25.19 -20.75 -10.85
N PRO A 321 26.44 -20.60 -11.30
CA PRO A 321 26.80 -20.72 -12.71
C PRO A 321 26.48 -22.08 -13.36
N THR A 322 26.43 -23.14 -12.57
CA THR A 322 26.10 -24.51 -13.00
C THR A 322 24.74 -24.99 -12.47
N GLY A 323 24.01 -24.14 -11.74
CA GLY A 323 22.69 -24.45 -11.20
C GLY A 323 22.69 -25.39 -9.99
N VAL A 324 23.82 -25.58 -9.32
CA VAL A 324 23.90 -26.47 -8.14
C VAL A 324 23.44 -25.80 -6.84
N ARG A 325 23.30 -24.47 -6.82
CA ARG A 325 22.82 -23.68 -5.68
C ARG A 325 22.07 -22.43 -6.15
N ALA A 326 21.08 -21.99 -5.38
CA ALA A 326 20.50 -20.66 -5.50
C ALA A 326 21.20 -19.68 -4.54
N ALA A 327 21.33 -18.41 -4.91
CA ALA A 327 21.61 -17.30 -4.01
C ALA A 327 20.30 -16.55 -3.76
N VAL A 328 20.01 -16.19 -2.52
CA VAL A 328 18.74 -15.58 -2.11
C VAL A 328 19.01 -14.40 -1.18
N GLU A 329 18.20 -13.35 -1.30
CA GLU A 329 18.08 -12.31 -0.28
C GLU A 329 16.90 -12.65 0.63
N PHE A 330 17.15 -12.69 1.93
CA PHE A 330 16.11 -12.86 2.93
C PHE A 330 16.46 -12.09 4.19
N ARG A 331 15.57 -11.16 4.57
CA ARG A 331 15.70 -10.28 5.73
C ARG A 331 17.06 -9.55 5.82
N GLY A 332 17.50 -9.00 4.71
CA GLY A 332 18.77 -8.29 4.62
C GLY A 332 20.02 -9.17 4.60
N ASP A 333 19.90 -10.49 4.76
CA ASP A 333 21.02 -11.40 4.59
C ASP A 333 21.07 -11.99 3.16
N VAL A 334 22.29 -12.28 2.70
CA VAL A 334 22.55 -13.08 1.50
C VAL A 334 22.81 -14.52 1.90
N LEU A 335 21.98 -15.45 1.43
CA LEU A 335 22.14 -16.88 1.69
C LEU A 335 22.29 -17.67 0.41
N THR A 336 22.84 -18.89 0.50
CA THR A 336 22.84 -19.85 -0.61
C THR A 336 22.19 -21.16 -0.22
N VAL A 337 21.32 -21.66 -1.10
CA VAL A 337 20.52 -22.87 -0.91
C VAL A 337 20.95 -23.94 -1.92
N PRO A 338 21.32 -25.16 -1.50
CA PRO A 338 21.67 -26.23 -2.44
C PRO A 338 20.47 -26.75 -3.21
N ALA A 339 20.69 -27.14 -4.47
CA ALA A 339 19.67 -27.80 -5.29
C ALA A 339 19.30 -29.19 -4.75
N GLU A 340 20.31 -29.97 -4.33
CA GLU A 340 20.12 -31.36 -3.89
C GLU A 340 20.86 -31.69 -2.57
N LYS A 341 22.17 -31.43 -2.50
CA LYS A 341 23.04 -31.87 -1.41
C LYS A 341 23.81 -30.72 -0.76
N GLY A 342 24.04 -30.85 0.54
CA GLY A 342 24.84 -29.92 1.36
C GLY A 342 23.99 -29.01 2.24
N ASN A 343 24.65 -28.09 2.93
CA ASN A 343 24.01 -27.17 3.87
C ASN A 343 23.66 -25.84 3.20
N ILE A 344 22.64 -25.17 3.72
CA ILE A 344 22.41 -23.75 3.48
C ILE A 344 23.56 -22.96 4.12
N ARG A 345 24.01 -21.90 3.45
CA ARG A 345 25.07 -21.02 3.96
C ARG A 345 24.55 -19.60 4.03
N ASN A 346 24.68 -18.97 5.19
CA ASN A 346 24.53 -17.53 5.30
C ASN A 346 25.89 -16.89 4.92
N ILE A 347 25.89 -16.08 3.86
CA ILE A 347 27.10 -15.48 3.30
C ILE A 347 27.46 -14.19 4.04
N THR A 348 26.49 -13.52 4.66
CA THR A 348 26.65 -12.21 5.33
C THR A 348 26.56 -12.37 6.83
N ALA A 349 25.44 -12.89 7.34
CA ALA A 349 25.13 -13.10 8.75
C ALA A 349 25.24 -11.83 9.59
N THR A 350 24.55 -10.77 9.15
CA THR A 350 24.69 -9.40 9.64
C THR A 350 23.32 -8.77 9.92
N PRO A 351 22.66 -9.10 11.05
CA PRO A 351 21.28 -8.66 11.32
C PRO A 351 21.06 -7.13 11.26
N GLY A 352 22.06 -6.31 11.59
CA GLY A 352 21.97 -4.84 11.52
C GLY A 352 22.37 -4.22 10.19
N VAL A 353 22.45 -5.00 9.10
CA VAL A 353 22.88 -4.57 7.77
C VAL A 353 21.89 -5.10 6.73
N HIS A 354 21.61 -4.31 5.70
CA HIS A 354 20.74 -4.68 4.61
C HIS A 354 21.54 -5.01 3.36
N GLU A 355 21.97 -6.26 3.24
CA GLU A 355 22.53 -6.81 2.02
C GLU A 355 21.46 -7.24 1.02
N ARG A 356 21.64 -6.85 -0.24
CA ARG A 356 20.63 -7.02 -1.29
C ARG A 356 21.20 -7.46 -2.62
N ALA A 357 20.32 -8.01 -3.45
CA ALA A 357 20.55 -8.34 -4.85
C ALA A 357 21.80 -9.21 -5.11
N PRO A 358 21.89 -10.42 -4.51
CA PRO A 358 23.08 -11.25 -4.66
C PRO A 358 23.19 -11.86 -6.05
N VAL A 359 24.37 -11.75 -6.67
CA VAL A 359 24.69 -12.37 -7.96
C VAL A 359 26.00 -13.12 -7.95
N TRP A 360 25.99 -14.33 -8.52
CA TRP A 360 27.14 -15.22 -8.53
C TRP A 360 28.08 -14.89 -9.70
N SER A 361 29.39 -14.90 -9.45
CA SER A 361 30.39 -14.78 -10.52
C SER A 361 30.30 -15.98 -11.47
N PRO A 362 30.41 -15.79 -12.79
CA PRO A 362 30.41 -16.87 -13.79
C PRO A 362 31.41 -17.99 -13.54
N ASP A 363 32.56 -17.70 -12.91
CA ASP A 363 33.56 -18.71 -12.53
C ASP A 363 33.20 -19.49 -11.25
N GLY A 364 32.10 -19.14 -10.59
CA GLY A 364 31.58 -19.80 -9.40
C GLY A 364 32.28 -19.42 -8.09
N LYS A 365 33.30 -18.57 -8.09
CA LYS A 365 34.13 -18.35 -6.89
C LYS A 365 33.55 -17.33 -5.92
N SER A 366 32.80 -16.35 -6.40
CA SER A 366 32.40 -15.18 -5.63
C SER A 366 30.93 -14.84 -5.79
N ILE A 367 30.39 -14.13 -4.82
CA ILE A 367 29.04 -13.57 -4.81
C ILE A 367 29.19 -12.06 -4.59
N ALA A 368 28.59 -11.27 -5.49
CA ALA A 368 28.50 -9.83 -5.36
C ALA A 368 27.11 -9.43 -4.85
N TYR A 369 27.02 -8.38 -4.04
CA TYR A 369 25.78 -7.86 -3.48
C TYR A 369 25.96 -6.39 -3.09
N PHE A 370 24.86 -5.63 -2.99
CA PHE A 370 24.89 -4.29 -2.41
C PHE A 370 24.74 -4.39 -0.89
N SER A 371 25.48 -3.58 -0.13
CA SER A 371 25.44 -3.57 1.33
C SER A 371 25.50 -2.13 1.85
N ASP A 372 24.73 -1.81 2.88
CA ASP A 372 24.76 -0.53 3.58
C ASP A 372 25.63 -0.57 4.86
N ALA A 373 26.49 -1.57 5.05
CA ALA A 373 27.33 -1.73 6.24
C ALA A 373 28.21 -0.49 6.56
N GLY A 374 28.54 0.31 5.54
CA GLY A 374 29.28 1.57 5.67
C GLY A 374 28.41 2.80 5.93
N GLY A 375 27.09 2.65 6.10
CA GLY A 375 26.10 3.72 6.23
C GLY A 375 25.46 4.17 4.91
N GLU A 376 26.13 3.93 3.78
CA GLU A 376 25.60 4.13 2.42
C GLU A 376 25.87 2.85 1.60
N TYR A 377 25.05 2.60 0.59
CA TYR A 377 25.18 1.41 -0.24
C TYR A 377 26.49 1.40 -1.04
N ALA A 378 27.23 0.29 -0.94
CA ALA A 378 28.41 -0.01 -1.75
C ALA A 378 28.32 -1.42 -2.33
N LEU A 379 29.16 -1.72 -3.33
CA LEU A 379 29.26 -3.06 -3.89
C LEU A 379 30.23 -3.91 -3.06
N HIS A 380 29.77 -5.04 -2.58
CA HIS A 380 30.54 -6.01 -1.81
C HIS A 380 30.72 -7.27 -2.63
N ILE A 381 31.92 -7.86 -2.58
CA ILE A 381 32.24 -9.13 -3.24
C ILE A 381 32.87 -10.06 -2.22
N ARG A 382 32.24 -11.21 -1.96
CA ARG A 382 32.72 -12.22 -1.02
C ARG A 382 32.88 -13.57 -1.70
N ASP A 383 33.78 -14.42 -1.20
CA ASP A 383 33.87 -15.79 -1.69
C ASP A 383 32.60 -16.59 -1.35
N GLN A 384 32.23 -17.57 -2.19
CA GLN A 384 30.99 -18.34 -2.04
C GLN A 384 30.89 -19.20 -0.76
N LYS A 385 31.98 -19.31 0.01
CA LYS A 385 32.02 -20.03 1.28
C LYS A 385 32.01 -19.09 2.49
N ALA A 386 32.07 -17.78 2.25
CA ALA A 386 32.18 -16.75 3.28
C ALA A 386 33.42 -16.91 4.19
N GLU A 387 34.48 -17.56 3.71
CA GLU A 387 35.71 -17.83 4.47
C GLU A 387 36.62 -16.59 4.58
N LYS A 388 36.45 -15.62 3.67
CA LYS A 388 37.22 -14.37 3.64
C LYS A 388 36.30 -13.15 3.86
N PRO A 389 36.86 -12.04 4.37
CA PRO A 389 36.15 -10.76 4.38
C PRO A 389 35.74 -10.32 2.98
N ALA A 390 34.64 -9.59 2.86
CA ALA A 390 34.20 -9.04 1.59
C ALA A 390 35.17 -7.95 1.09
N GLN A 391 35.44 -7.93 -0.21
CA GLN A 391 36.02 -6.79 -0.90
C GLN A 391 34.94 -5.72 -1.07
N ILE A 392 35.21 -4.52 -0.54
CA ILE A 392 34.34 -3.36 -0.67
C ILE A 392 34.81 -2.50 -1.86
N ILE A 393 33.86 -2.14 -2.71
CA ILE A 393 34.04 -1.27 -3.88
C ILE A 393 33.04 -0.10 -3.75
N PRO A 394 33.52 1.11 -3.40
CA PRO A 394 32.71 2.31 -3.45
C PRO A 394 32.24 2.59 -4.88
N LEU A 395 30.97 2.97 -5.04
CA LEU A 395 30.37 3.19 -6.36
C LEU A 395 30.33 4.68 -6.78
N GLY A 396 30.95 5.56 -5.99
CA GLY A 396 31.00 6.99 -6.26
C GLY A 396 29.95 7.75 -5.45
N GLU A 397 29.11 8.52 -6.13
CA GLU A 397 28.04 9.30 -5.50
C GLU A 397 27.04 8.40 -4.76
N THR A 398 26.54 8.89 -3.63
CA THR A 398 25.43 8.27 -2.91
C THR A 398 24.21 8.10 -3.82
N SER A 399 23.69 6.88 -3.85
CA SER A 399 22.54 6.48 -4.67
C SER A 399 21.98 5.16 -4.15
N PHE A 400 20.83 4.76 -4.70
CA PHE A 400 20.29 3.42 -4.52
C PHE A 400 20.53 2.61 -5.80
N PHE A 401 21.19 1.46 -5.67
CA PHE A 401 21.67 0.67 -6.81
C PHE A 401 20.81 -0.58 -7.04
N TYR A 402 20.70 -0.97 -8.33
CA TYR A 402 19.85 -2.04 -8.83
C TYR A 402 20.59 -2.98 -9.78
N SER A 403 20.04 -4.18 -9.94
CA SER A 403 20.34 -5.11 -11.03
C SER A 403 21.84 -5.37 -11.27
N PRO A 404 22.60 -5.82 -10.26
CA PRO A 404 24.00 -6.15 -10.46
C PRO A 404 24.11 -7.35 -11.41
N LEU A 405 24.97 -7.29 -12.43
CA LEU A 405 25.14 -8.39 -13.39
C LEU A 405 26.61 -8.57 -13.81
N TRP A 406 27.17 -9.73 -13.50
CA TRP A 406 28.55 -10.08 -13.86
C TRP A 406 28.77 -10.21 -15.37
N SER A 407 29.91 -9.73 -15.85
CA SER A 407 30.43 -10.06 -17.18
C SER A 407 30.79 -11.55 -17.25
N PRO A 408 30.60 -12.22 -18.40
CA PRO A 408 30.92 -13.64 -18.57
C PRO A 408 32.35 -14.06 -18.20
N ASP A 409 33.32 -13.15 -18.26
CA ASP A 409 34.71 -13.37 -17.83
C ASP A 409 34.97 -13.15 -16.33
N SER A 410 33.94 -12.84 -15.53
CA SER A 410 34.00 -12.55 -14.09
C SER A 410 34.87 -11.35 -13.68
N LYS A 411 35.10 -10.38 -14.59
CA LYS A 411 35.95 -9.21 -14.31
C LYS A 411 35.19 -7.90 -14.08
N LYS A 412 33.94 -7.81 -14.53
CA LYS A 412 33.14 -6.58 -14.48
C LYS A 412 31.74 -6.88 -13.99
N ILE A 413 31.08 -5.87 -13.40
CA ILE A 413 29.69 -5.96 -12.95
C ILE A 413 28.94 -4.75 -13.49
N LEU A 414 27.83 -4.98 -14.22
CA LEU A 414 26.86 -3.95 -14.58
C LEU A 414 25.96 -3.65 -13.40
N PHE A 415 25.47 -2.43 -13.32
CA PHE A 415 24.40 -2.05 -12.39
C PHE A 415 23.74 -0.75 -12.88
N ALA A 416 22.53 -0.50 -12.41
CA ALA A 416 21.84 0.76 -12.59
C ALA A 416 21.62 1.46 -11.23
N ASP A 417 21.20 2.72 -11.26
CA ASP A 417 20.89 3.46 -10.04
C ASP A 417 19.60 4.28 -10.15
N LYS A 418 19.11 4.76 -9.00
CA LYS A 418 17.85 5.54 -8.93
C LYS A 418 17.91 6.85 -9.69
N LYS A 419 19.11 7.36 -10.00
CA LYS A 419 19.32 8.59 -10.77
C LYS A 419 19.26 8.33 -12.28
N LEU A 420 18.72 7.18 -12.69
CA LEU A 420 18.47 6.81 -14.08
C LEU A 420 19.74 6.48 -14.86
N ARG A 421 20.83 6.07 -14.21
CA ARG A 421 22.14 5.87 -14.86
C ARG A 421 22.53 4.40 -14.92
N LEU A 422 23.15 3.99 -16.02
CA LEU A 422 23.69 2.65 -16.24
C LEU A 422 25.22 2.68 -16.13
N TYR A 423 25.79 1.73 -15.40
CA TYR A 423 27.23 1.64 -15.13
C TYR A 423 27.78 0.24 -15.35
N TYR A 424 29.10 0.14 -15.55
CA TYR A 424 29.86 -1.03 -15.15
C TYR A 424 31.01 -0.66 -14.20
N VAL A 425 31.39 -1.59 -13.33
CA VAL A 425 32.59 -1.50 -12.50
C VAL A 425 33.54 -2.63 -12.80
N ASP A 426 34.83 -2.33 -12.90
CA ASP A 426 35.90 -3.31 -13.00
C ASP A 426 36.33 -3.76 -11.60
N THR A 427 36.29 -5.06 -11.32
CA THR A 427 36.41 -5.57 -9.94
C THR A 427 37.83 -5.55 -9.39
N GLU A 428 38.83 -5.54 -10.27
CA GLU A 428 40.25 -5.49 -9.90
C GLU A 428 40.70 -4.04 -9.68
N SER A 429 40.48 -3.17 -10.69
CA SER A 429 40.86 -1.76 -10.61
C SER A 429 39.89 -0.91 -9.78
N LYS A 430 38.70 -1.44 -9.46
CA LYS A 430 37.59 -0.75 -8.78
C LYS A 430 37.07 0.48 -9.53
N LYS A 431 37.38 0.60 -10.81
CA LYS A 431 36.98 1.75 -11.63
C LYS A 431 35.53 1.61 -12.08
N VAL A 432 34.69 2.57 -11.68
CA VAL A 432 33.31 2.72 -12.15
C VAL A 432 33.30 3.53 -13.45
N THR A 433 32.52 3.09 -14.44
CA THR A 433 32.36 3.74 -15.74
C THR A 433 30.88 3.85 -16.07
N GLN A 434 30.39 5.07 -16.32
CA GLN A 434 29.03 5.30 -16.81
C GLN A 434 28.92 4.89 -18.28
N ILE A 435 27.81 4.23 -18.62
CA ILE A 435 27.48 3.78 -19.98
C ILE A 435 26.50 4.77 -20.62
N ASP A 436 25.37 5.01 -19.95
CA ASP A 436 24.28 5.85 -20.45
C ASP A 436 23.39 6.30 -19.28
N GLU A 437 22.41 7.15 -19.57
CA GLU A 437 21.38 7.62 -18.64
C GLU A 437 20.00 7.75 -19.32
N ASP A 438 18.92 7.46 -18.61
CA ASP A 438 17.55 7.72 -19.07
C ASP A 438 17.14 9.14 -18.66
N SER A 439 16.23 9.74 -19.41
CA SER A 439 15.71 11.10 -19.15
C SER A 439 14.33 11.09 -18.48
N TYR A 440 13.67 9.93 -18.39
CA TYR A 440 12.31 9.81 -17.87
C TYR A 440 12.27 8.87 -16.67
N ASP A 441 11.97 9.43 -15.50
CA ASP A 441 11.73 8.67 -14.28
C ASP A 441 10.30 8.07 -14.31
N ARG A 442 10.19 6.75 -14.48
CA ARG A 442 8.92 5.99 -14.56
C ARG A 442 9.02 4.64 -13.82
N PRO A 443 7.89 4.01 -13.43
CA PRO A 443 7.88 2.73 -12.73
C PRO A 443 8.44 1.57 -13.55
N ASP A 444 8.22 1.59 -14.87
CA ASP A 444 8.69 0.62 -15.84
C ASP A 444 10.14 0.90 -16.30
N GLN A 445 10.83 1.81 -15.63
CA GLN A 445 12.20 2.16 -15.96
C GLN A 445 13.17 1.03 -15.63
N THR A 446 13.71 0.42 -16.67
CA THR A 446 14.81 -0.54 -16.59
C THR A 446 15.64 -0.46 -17.87
N PHE A 447 16.96 -0.57 -17.73
CA PHE A 447 17.86 -0.70 -18.87
C PHE A 447 17.87 -2.12 -19.47
N SER A 448 17.37 -3.11 -18.72
CA SER A 448 17.43 -4.56 -19.03
C SER A 448 18.73 -4.98 -19.71
N ALA A 449 19.86 -4.53 -19.16
CA ALA A 449 21.16 -4.64 -19.80
C ALA A 449 21.71 -6.08 -19.78
N ASN A 450 22.41 -6.46 -20.85
CA ASN A 450 22.97 -7.81 -21.02
C ASN A 450 24.36 -7.79 -21.67
N TRP A 451 25.24 -8.67 -21.21
CA TRP A 451 26.61 -8.81 -21.73
C TRP A 451 26.69 -9.72 -22.96
N SER A 452 27.54 -9.35 -23.92
CA SER A 452 27.96 -10.31 -24.95
C SER A 452 28.75 -11.47 -24.34
N PRO A 453 28.71 -12.68 -24.93
CA PRO A 453 29.42 -13.86 -24.39
C PRO A 453 30.94 -13.66 -24.23
N ASP A 454 31.54 -12.77 -25.03
CA ASP A 454 32.95 -12.42 -24.97
C ASP A 454 33.29 -11.23 -24.04
N SER A 455 32.28 -10.66 -23.36
CA SER A 455 32.40 -9.52 -22.43
C SER A 455 32.86 -8.20 -23.06
N ARG A 456 32.77 -8.03 -24.38
CA ARG A 456 33.22 -6.81 -25.09
C ARG A 456 32.11 -5.84 -25.47
N TRP A 457 30.87 -6.30 -25.45
CA TRP A 457 29.69 -5.50 -25.75
C TRP A 457 28.64 -5.64 -24.67
N ILE A 458 27.82 -4.61 -24.53
CA ILE A 458 26.63 -4.59 -23.70
C ILE A 458 25.46 -4.16 -24.58
N THR A 459 24.35 -4.86 -24.49
CA THR A 459 23.07 -4.42 -25.08
C THR A 459 22.13 -3.98 -23.98
N TYR A 460 21.29 -2.98 -24.23
CA TYR A 460 20.35 -2.42 -23.26
C TYR A 460 19.21 -1.70 -23.96
N ASN A 461 18.07 -1.49 -23.29
CA ASN A 461 17.01 -0.61 -23.77
C ASN A 461 17.05 0.74 -23.04
N LYS A 462 16.59 1.80 -23.70
CA LYS A 462 16.50 3.16 -23.13
C LYS A 462 15.33 3.91 -23.75
N ARG A 463 14.65 4.74 -22.96
CA ARG A 463 13.55 5.59 -23.46
C ARG A 463 14.09 6.76 -24.29
N LEU A 464 13.44 6.99 -25.43
CA LEU A 464 13.72 8.09 -26.34
C LEU A 464 12.82 9.31 -26.03
N PRO A 465 13.12 10.50 -26.59
CA PRO A 465 12.30 11.70 -26.40
C PRO A 465 10.83 11.57 -26.84
N ASN A 466 10.50 10.58 -27.67
CA ASN A 466 9.13 10.26 -28.09
C ASN A 466 8.42 9.28 -27.12
N SER A 467 9.01 9.02 -25.94
CA SER A 467 8.54 8.11 -24.89
C SER A 467 8.59 6.60 -25.20
N LEU A 468 9.01 6.20 -26.41
CA LEU A 468 9.23 4.79 -26.76
C LEU A 468 10.64 4.34 -26.36
N GLN A 469 10.80 3.07 -26.02
CA GLN A 469 12.11 2.46 -25.79
C GLN A 469 12.76 1.95 -27.07
N ALA A 470 14.09 2.07 -27.15
CA ALA A 470 14.90 1.52 -28.24
C ALA A 470 16.06 0.69 -27.69
N VAL A 471 16.56 -0.24 -28.50
CA VAL A 471 17.72 -1.09 -28.18
C VAL A 471 19.01 -0.38 -28.56
N PHE A 472 19.99 -0.41 -27.67
CA PHE A 472 21.31 0.20 -27.82
C PHE A 472 22.42 -0.83 -27.62
N LEU A 473 23.57 -0.61 -28.25
CA LEU A 473 24.79 -1.39 -28.13
C LEU A 473 25.93 -0.52 -27.64
N TYR A 474 26.57 -0.88 -26.54
CA TYR A 474 27.76 -0.23 -26.01
C TYR A 474 29.00 -1.09 -26.22
N ASN A 475 30.02 -0.51 -26.86
CA ASN A 475 31.34 -1.14 -27.01
C ASN A 475 32.25 -0.77 -25.83
N ILE A 476 32.80 -1.76 -25.13
CA ILE A 476 33.67 -1.54 -23.96
C ILE A 476 34.98 -0.83 -24.31
N ALA A 477 35.59 -1.18 -25.46
CA ALA A 477 36.88 -0.64 -25.86
C ALA A 477 36.76 0.81 -26.32
N ASP A 478 35.75 1.10 -27.15
CA ASP A 478 35.52 2.41 -27.76
C ASP A 478 34.75 3.36 -26.83
N LYS A 479 34.11 2.82 -25.78
CA LYS A 479 33.23 3.52 -24.84
C LYS A 479 32.11 4.31 -25.52
N LYS A 480 31.48 3.67 -26.50
CA LYS A 480 30.48 4.30 -27.36
C LYS A 480 29.20 3.47 -27.41
N SER A 481 28.07 4.13 -27.16
CA SER A 481 26.74 3.59 -27.40
C SER A 481 26.26 3.89 -28.83
N THR A 482 25.57 2.94 -29.44
CA THR A 482 24.94 3.05 -30.75
C THR A 482 23.52 2.50 -30.69
N GLN A 483 22.53 3.29 -31.13
CA GLN A 483 21.14 2.84 -31.24
C GLN A 483 21.00 1.82 -32.38
N ALA A 484 20.34 0.69 -32.11
CA ALA A 484 20.19 -0.42 -33.05
C ALA A 484 18.78 -0.52 -33.66
N THR A 485 17.74 -0.06 -32.96
CA THR A 485 16.35 0.00 -33.46
C THR A 485 15.93 1.43 -33.81
N ASP A 486 14.93 1.61 -34.65
CA ASP A 486 14.59 2.90 -35.26
C ASP A 486 13.77 3.86 -34.37
N GLY A 487 13.33 3.40 -33.20
CA GLY A 487 12.53 4.18 -32.24
C GLY A 487 11.07 4.39 -32.64
N ARG A 488 10.51 3.55 -33.52
CA ARG A 488 9.09 3.61 -33.95
C ARG A 488 8.20 2.54 -33.34
N SER A 489 8.78 1.66 -32.52
CA SER A 489 8.11 0.60 -31.78
C SER A 489 8.67 0.59 -30.36
N GLU A 490 7.85 0.19 -29.39
CA GLU A 490 8.33 -0.01 -28.02
C GLU A 490 9.23 -1.25 -28.01
N ALA A 491 10.56 -1.07 -27.97
CA ALA A 491 11.55 -2.15 -28.04
C ALA A 491 12.30 -2.32 -26.71
N ALA A 492 12.22 -3.50 -26.11
CA ALA A 492 12.71 -3.77 -24.75
C ALA A 492 13.35 -5.16 -24.60
N GLU A 493 13.93 -5.39 -23.42
CA GLU A 493 14.57 -6.66 -22.99
C GLU A 493 15.57 -7.28 -23.98
N PRO A 494 16.58 -6.55 -24.48
CA PRO A 494 17.53 -7.13 -25.41
C PRO A 494 18.49 -8.11 -24.70
N VAL A 495 18.67 -9.31 -25.28
CA VAL A 495 19.58 -10.35 -24.77
C VAL A 495 20.43 -10.96 -25.87
N PHE A 496 21.71 -11.20 -25.59
CA PHE A 496 22.58 -11.91 -26.52
C PHE A 496 22.25 -13.40 -26.57
N SER A 497 22.36 -14.00 -27.76
CA SER A 497 22.42 -15.45 -27.92
C SER A 497 23.72 -16.01 -27.33
N LYS A 498 23.70 -17.26 -26.86
CA LYS A 498 24.85 -17.95 -26.26
C LYS A 498 26.10 -17.96 -27.13
N ASN A 499 25.91 -18.04 -28.45
CA ASN A 499 26.98 -18.03 -29.45
C ASN A 499 27.42 -16.62 -29.89
N GLY A 500 26.78 -15.57 -29.37
CA GLY A 500 27.12 -14.17 -29.66
C GLY A 500 26.86 -13.74 -31.10
N LYS A 501 25.99 -14.45 -31.84
CA LYS A 501 25.65 -14.12 -33.23
C LYS A 501 24.40 -13.25 -33.35
N TYR A 502 23.52 -13.28 -32.34
CA TYR A 502 22.23 -12.61 -32.37
C TYR A 502 21.99 -11.82 -31.09
N ILE A 503 21.17 -10.77 -31.20
CA ILE A 503 20.48 -10.17 -30.06
C ILE A 503 18.99 -10.41 -30.26
N PHE A 504 18.34 -11.03 -29.29
CA PHE A 504 16.88 -11.14 -29.23
C PHE A 504 16.31 -9.99 -28.43
N PHE A 505 15.16 -9.47 -28.83
CA PHE A 505 14.45 -8.42 -28.10
C PHE A 505 12.94 -8.51 -28.38
N ILE A 506 12.13 -7.90 -27.54
CA ILE A 506 10.69 -7.75 -27.80
C ILE A 506 10.42 -6.39 -28.42
N ALA A 507 9.48 -6.30 -29.36
CA ALA A 507 8.96 -5.00 -29.79
C ALA A 507 7.46 -5.01 -30.06
N SER A 508 6.79 -3.90 -29.70
CA SER A 508 5.36 -3.67 -29.92
C SER A 508 5.11 -2.46 -30.81
N THR A 509 4.26 -2.62 -31.82
CA THR A 509 3.73 -1.54 -32.65
C THR A 509 2.35 -1.04 -32.19
N ASN A 510 1.73 -1.67 -31.18
CA ASN A 510 0.43 -1.28 -30.64
C ASN A 510 0.51 -0.59 -29.27
N TYR A 511 1.68 -0.05 -28.93
CA TYR A 511 1.97 0.58 -27.64
C TYR A 511 1.41 2.01 -27.49
N ALA A 512 0.90 2.65 -28.54
CA ALA A 512 0.63 4.09 -28.59
C ALA A 512 -0.10 4.67 -27.36
N GLN A 513 -1.22 4.07 -26.93
CA GLN A 513 -2.01 4.55 -25.78
C GLN A 513 -1.33 4.33 -24.42
N ASN A 514 -0.23 3.56 -24.36
CA ASN A 514 0.56 3.34 -23.14
C ASN A 514 1.75 4.31 -23.00
N THR A 515 1.99 5.20 -23.97
CA THR A 515 3.14 6.12 -23.96
C THR A 515 3.07 7.21 -22.87
N GLY A 516 1.86 7.58 -22.45
CA GLY A 516 1.60 8.60 -21.43
C GLY A 516 2.10 8.20 -20.04
N TRP A 517 1.84 6.94 -19.66
CA TRP A 517 2.02 6.39 -18.30
C TRP A 517 1.19 7.17 -17.26
N LEU A 518 0.61 6.44 -16.29
CA LEU A 518 -0.35 6.99 -15.31
C LEU A 518 -1.63 7.59 -15.93
N ASP A 519 -2.02 7.13 -17.12
CA ASP A 519 -3.24 7.57 -17.81
C ASP A 519 -4.31 6.47 -17.83
N MET A 520 -5.59 6.86 -17.78
CA MET A 520 -6.71 5.93 -17.90
C MET A 520 -6.97 5.52 -19.35
N THR A 521 -6.45 6.25 -20.35
CA THR A 521 -6.62 5.91 -21.77
C THR A 521 -5.95 4.62 -22.18
N SER A 522 -4.95 4.16 -21.43
CA SER A 522 -4.24 2.89 -21.62
C SER A 522 -5.03 1.65 -21.16
N TYR A 523 -6.10 1.83 -20.37
CA TYR A 523 -6.82 0.71 -19.78
C TYR A 523 -7.53 -0.14 -20.84
N GLU A 524 -7.53 -1.47 -20.65
CA GLU A 524 -8.08 -2.45 -21.60
C GLU A 524 -7.46 -2.40 -23.02
N HIS A 525 -6.31 -1.75 -23.19
CA HIS A 525 -5.51 -1.77 -24.41
C HIS A 525 -4.26 -2.64 -24.23
N PRO A 526 -4.37 -3.98 -24.30
CA PRO A 526 -3.24 -4.88 -24.05
C PRO A 526 -2.13 -4.65 -25.08
N VAL A 527 -0.91 -4.48 -24.57
CA VAL A 527 0.30 -4.38 -25.38
C VAL A 527 0.66 -5.77 -25.88
N ARG A 528 0.75 -5.93 -27.19
CA ARG A 528 1.20 -7.18 -27.81
C ARG A 528 2.52 -6.93 -28.51
N SER A 529 3.46 -7.83 -28.26
CA SER A 529 4.81 -7.75 -28.79
C SER A 529 5.10 -8.95 -29.67
N SER A 530 6.00 -8.77 -30.63
CA SER A 530 6.69 -9.87 -31.30
C SER A 530 8.11 -9.98 -30.78
N ILE A 531 8.71 -11.17 -30.87
CA ILE A 531 10.13 -11.37 -30.59
C ILE A 531 10.89 -11.19 -31.90
N TYR A 532 11.93 -10.36 -31.86
CA TYR A 532 12.81 -10.07 -32.98
C TYR A 532 14.22 -10.55 -32.69
N ALA A 533 15.00 -10.79 -33.73
CA ALA A 533 16.42 -11.10 -33.67
C ALA A 533 17.21 -10.15 -34.57
N ILE A 534 18.26 -9.53 -34.02
CA ILE A 534 19.25 -8.77 -34.77
C ILE A 534 20.38 -9.72 -35.17
N VAL A 535 20.66 -9.86 -36.47
CA VAL A 535 21.85 -10.57 -36.96
C VAL A 535 23.06 -9.63 -36.88
N LEU A 536 24.04 -9.96 -36.03
CA LEU A 536 25.08 -9.01 -35.62
C LEU A 536 26.17 -8.79 -36.67
N SER A 537 26.59 -9.84 -37.37
CA SER A 537 27.56 -9.73 -38.45
C SER A 537 26.88 -9.62 -39.81
N ALA A 538 27.39 -8.74 -40.68
CA ALA A 538 26.93 -8.59 -42.06
C ALA A 538 27.19 -9.84 -42.92
N ASN A 539 28.14 -10.70 -42.51
CA ASN A 539 28.49 -11.94 -43.21
C ASN A 539 27.74 -13.17 -42.68
N ALA A 540 26.91 -13.02 -41.63
CA ALA A 540 26.13 -14.12 -41.10
C ALA A 540 24.83 -14.29 -41.90
N PRO A 541 24.42 -15.53 -42.21
CA PRO A 541 23.12 -15.76 -42.84
C PRO A 541 21.98 -15.32 -41.92
N SER A 542 20.84 -14.96 -42.52
CA SER A 542 19.61 -14.73 -41.76
C SER A 542 19.23 -15.95 -40.94
N LEU A 543 18.73 -15.73 -39.73
CA LEU A 543 18.18 -16.78 -38.86
C LEU A 543 17.03 -17.55 -39.53
N LEU A 544 16.33 -16.88 -40.45
CA LEU A 544 15.14 -17.37 -41.12
C LEU A 544 15.35 -17.45 -42.63
N ALA A 545 16.59 -17.71 -43.08
CA ALA A 545 16.86 -17.96 -44.50
C ALA A 545 15.89 -19.03 -45.05
N PRO A 546 15.38 -18.90 -46.28
CA PRO A 546 14.53 -19.93 -46.88
C PRO A 546 15.25 -21.30 -46.88
N GLU A 547 14.53 -22.35 -46.49
CA GLU A 547 15.00 -23.74 -46.56
C GLU A 547 14.40 -24.40 -47.81
N SER A 548 15.16 -25.28 -48.47
CA SER A 548 14.71 -26.04 -49.64
C SER A 548 14.97 -27.53 -49.41
N ASP A 549 14.03 -28.37 -49.85
CA ASP A 549 14.14 -29.84 -49.86
C ASP A 549 14.76 -30.35 -51.17
N ASP A 550 15.42 -29.47 -51.95
CA ASP A 550 16.15 -29.87 -53.15
C ASP A 550 17.16 -30.98 -52.82
N GLU A 551 17.16 -32.04 -53.64
CA GLU A 551 18.14 -33.11 -53.50
C GLU A 551 19.55 -32.52 -53.65
N GLN A 552 20.38 -32.66 -52.60
CA GLN A 552 21.77 -32.24 -52.69
C GLN A 552 22.51 -33.18 -53.64
N GLU A 553 23.06 -32.63 -54.73
CA GLU A 553 24.01 -33.36 -55.56
C GLU A 553 25.17 -33.83 -54.67
N LYS A 554 25.35 -35.16 -54.58
CA LYS A 554 26.53 -35.76 -53.96
C LYS A 554 27.76 -35.39 -54.80
N ASN A 555 28.42 -34.29 -54.43
CA ASN A 555 29.80 -34.07 -54.85
C ASN A 555 30.70 -35.03 -54.06
N GLU A 556 30.96 -36.19 -54.66
CA GLU A 556 32.07 -37.06 -54.27
C GLU A 556 33.40 -36.36 -54.60
N LYS A 557 34.00 -35.71 -53.59
CA LYS A 557 35.45 -35.57 -53.35
C LYS A 557 35.69 -34.64 -52.14
N GLU A 558 35.87 -35.20 -50.95
CA GLU A 558 37.19 -35.48 -50.38
C GLU A 558 37.07 -36.05 -48.95
N GLU A 559 37.76 -37.18 -48.80
CA GLU A 559 38.45 -37.77 -47.65
C GLU A 559 37.87 -37.76 -46.23
N LYS A 560 37.69 -39.00 -45.77
CA LYS A 560 37.66 -39.43 -44.36
C LYS A 560 38.86 -38.85 -43.59
N SER A 561 38.57 -38.11 -42.52
CA SER A 561 39.40 -38.14 -41.31
C SER A 561 38.52 -38.38 -40.09
N ASP A 562 38.96 -39.33 -39.29
CA ASP A 562 38.23 -40.00 -38.22
C ASP A 562 37.53 -39.09 -37.21
N ALA A 563 36.30 -39.48 -36.88
CA ALA A 563 35.60 -39.08 -35.68
C ALA A 563 36.34 -39.63 -34.45
N LYS A 564 37.23 -38.81 -33.87
CA LYS A 564 37.56 -38.87 -32.44
C LYS A 564 36.79 -37.79 -31.70
N SER A 565 36.07 -38.23 -30.67
CA SER A 565 35.52 -37.39 -29.63
C SER A 565 36.67 -36.64 -28.93
N ASP A 566 36.85 -35.37 -29.26
CA ASP A 566 37.57 -34.42 -28.42
C ASP A 566 36.60 -33.38 -27.88
N THR A 567 36.02 -33.72 -26.74
CA THR A 567 35.74 -32.75 -25.68
C THR A 567 37.06 -32.08 -25.27
N LYS A 568 37.46 -31.01 -25.96
CA LYS A 568 38.33 -29.96 -25.41
C LYS A 568 38.40 -28.74 -26.33
N ASP A 569 38.21 -27.59 -25.67
CA ASP A 569 38.53 -26.22 -26.10
C ASP A 569 37.47 -25.42 -26.90
N SER A 570 36.52 -24.85 -26.15
CA SER A 570 35.75 -23.68 -26.56
C SER A 570 36.70 -22.47 -26.71
N SER A 571 37.39 -22.36 -27.84
CA SER A 571 37.99 -21.08 -28.22
C SER A 571 36.86 -20.05 -28.31
N LYS A 572 36.95 -18.97 -27.50
CA LYS A 572 35.97 -17.88 -27.47
C LYS A 572 35.87 -17.27 -28.86
N THR A 573 34.87 -17.65 -29.65
CA THR A 573 34.58 -16.96 -30.90
C THR A 573 34.17 -15.53 -30.56
N GLN A 574 34.98 -14.58 -31.02
CA GLN A 574 34.78 -13.18 -30.78
C GLN A 574 33.42 -12.72 -31.33
N THR A 575 32.60 -12.01 -30.54
CA THR A 575 31.31 -11.46 -30.98
C THR A 575 31.56 -10.37 -32.03
N ALA A 576 31.33 -10.70 -33.30
CA ALA A 576 31.46 -9.78 -34.42
C ALA A 576 30.16 -8.99 -34.60
N ILE A 577 30.24 -7.67 -34.47
CA ILE A 577 29.12 -6.75 -34.67
C ILE A 577 29.51 -5.73 -35.74
N ASP A 578 28.79 -5.75 -36.85
CA ASP A 578 28.84 -4.71 -37.88
C ASP A 578 27.71 -3.71 -37.56
N LEU A 579 28.03 -2.42 -37.41
CA LEU A 579 27.02 -1.40 -37.04
C LEU A 579 26.31 -0.79 -38.26
N ALA A 580 26.95 -0.80 -39.43
CA ALA A 580 26.37 -0.25 -40.64
C ALA A 580 25.10 -1.04 -41.04
N ASN A 581 23.99 -0.34 -41.27
CA ASN A 581 22.69 -0.92 -41.64
C ASN A 581 22.21 -2.06 -40.71
N ILE A 582 22.50 -1.95 -39.40
CA ILE A 582 22.16 -3.00 -38.42
C ILE A 582 20.64 -3.17 -38.25
N ASP A 583 19.89 -2.08 -38.41
CA ASP A 583 18.43 -2.06 -38.44
C ASP A 583 17.85 -2.92 -39.58
N GLN A 584 18.55 -2.99 -40.72
CA GLN A 584 18.15 -3.83 -41.87
C GLN A 584 18.44 -5.32 -41.67
N ARG A 585 19.11 -5.70 -40.57
CA ARG A 585 19.41 -7.09 -40.19
C ARG A 585 18.49 -7.63 -39.09
N ILE A 586 17.40 -6.92 -38.81
CA ILE A 586 16.39 -7.32 -37.84
C ILE A 586 15.36 -8.22 -38.53
N VAL A 587 15.11 -9.39 -37.95
CA VAL A 587 14.08 -10.34 -38.40
C VAL A 587 13.11 -10.65 -37.27
N ALA A 588 11.81 -10.73 -37.59
CA ALA A 588 10.80 -11.20 -36.64
C ALA A 588 10.81 -12.72 -36.56
N LEU A 589 10.87 -13.29 -35.35
CA LEU A 589 10.69 -14.73 -35.17
C LEU A 589 9.26 -15.13 -35.57
N PRO A 590 9.04 -16.33 -36.15
CA PRO A 590 7.74 -16.82 -36.59
C PRO A 590 6.86 -17.25 -35.39
N LEU A 591 6.58 -16.31 -34.49
CA LEU A 591 5.76 -16.46 -33.29
C LEU A 591 4.59 -15.45 -33.37
N PRO A 592 3.40 -15.80 -32.83
CA PRO A 592 2.28 -14.85 -32.79
C PRO A 592 2.63 -13.61 -31.95
N ALA A 593 1.92 -12.50 -32.15
CA ALA A 593 2.06 -11.37 -31.23
C ALA A 593 1.37 -11.68 -29.89
N ASP A 594 2.06 -11.47 -28.78
CA ASP A 594 1.61 -11.85 -27.43
C ASP A 594 2.27 -10.98 -26.34
N GLU A 595 1.90 -11.19 -25.08
CA GLU A 595 2.49 -10.53 -23.90
C GLU A 595 3.81 -11.21 -23.50
N TYR A 596 4.86 -10.98 -24.29
CA TYR A 596 6.19 -11.55 -24.05
C TYR A 596 6.99 -10.80 -22.98
N SER A 597 7.69 -11.55 -22.13
CA SER A 597 8.59 -11.02 -21.10
C SER A 597 9.72 -11.99 -20.73
N GLN A 598 10.70 -11.50 -19.97
CA GLN A 598 11.84 -12.25 -19.44
C GLN A 598 12.58 -13.07 -20.51
N LEU A 599 13.07 -12.44 -21.57
CA LEU A 599 13.92 -13.12 -22.56
C LEU A 599 15.24 -13.63 -21.95
N ASN A 600 15.71 -14.81 -22.38
CA ASN A 600 17.01 -15.34 -21.99
C ASN A 600 17.69 -16.16 -23.09
N GLY A 601 18.86 -15.71 -23.54
CA GLY A 601 19.64 -16.34 -24.61
C GLY A 601 20.79 -17.25 -24.16
N LEU A 602 20.87 -17.65 -22.88
CA LEU A 602 22.00 -18.44 -22.35
C LEU A 602 21.99 -19.92 -22.74
N VAL A 603 20.85 -20.45 -23.17
CA VAL A 603 20.71 -21.85 -23.59
C VAL A 603 21.22 -22.03 -25.02
N ALA A 604 22.07 -23.02 -25.26
CA ALA A 604 22.64 -23.24 -26.58
C ALA A 604 21.55 -23.50 -27.64
N ASN A 605 21.63 -22.77 -28.77
CA ASN A 605 20.67 -22.83 -29.89
C ASN A 605 19.20 -22.60 -29.52
N LYS A 606 18.92 -22.00 -28.36
CA LYS A 606 17.57 -21.75 -27.88
C LYS A 606 17.41 -20.34 -27.32
N LEU A 607 16.19 -19.83 -27.40
CA LEU A 607 15.74 -18.64 -26.67
C LEU A 607 14.66 -19.08 -25.68
N LEU A 608 14.85 -18.79 -24.41
CA LEU A 608 13.78 -18.92 -23.42
C LEU A 608 13.04 -17.58 -23.27
N TYR A 609 11.73 -17.66 -23.06
CA TYR A 609 10.87 -16.48 -22.88
C TYR A 609 9.58 -16.86 -22.18
N ARG A 610 8.91 -15.89 -21.55
CA ARG A 610 7.55 -16.07 -21.02
C ARG A 610 6.50 -15.45 -21.92
N SER A 611 5.34 -16.08 -21.96
CA SER A 611 4.06 -15.46 -22.31
C SER A 611 3.11 -15.72 -21.14
N GLY A 612 2.66 -14.64 -20.48
CA GLY A 612 1.97 -14.71 -19.20
C GLY A 612 2.72 -15.57 -18.16
N ASN A 613 2.03 -16.55 -17.58
CA ASN A 613 2.61 -17.46 -16.56
C ASN A 613 3.22 -18.73 -17.14
N THR A 614 3.51 -18.78 -18.45
CA THR A 614 4.11 -19.94 -19.11
C THR A 614 5.48 -19.62 -19.69
N LEU A 615 6.46 -20.46 -19.40
CA LEU A 615 7.82 -20.44 -19.93
C LEU A 615 7.90 -21.33 -21.18
N TYR A 616 8.41 -20.75 -22.25
CA TYR A 616 8.62 -21.38 -23.54
C TYR A 616 10.10 -21.48 -23.88
N SER A 617 10.43 -22.44 -24.73
CA SER A 617 11.74 -22.65 -25.32
C SER A 617 11.61 -22.62 -26.84
N TYR A 618 12.09 -21.56 -27.49
CA TYR A 618 12.22 -21.49 -28.94
C TYR A 618 13.53 -22.12 -29.40
N ASP A 619 13.45 -23.22 -30.14
CA ASP A 619 14.57 -23.85 -30.84
C ASP A 619 14.84 -23.10 -32.14
N ILE A 620 16.02 -22.48 -32.21
CA ILE A 620 16.42 -21.60 -33.31
C ILE A 620 16.54 -22.38 -34.62
N THR A 621 17.10 -23.58 -34.57
CA THR A 621 17.34 -24.41 -35.76
C THR A 621 16.03 -24.96 -36.30
N LYS A 622 15.15 -25.44 -35.40
CA LYS A 622 13.85 -26.02 -35.79
C LYS A 622 12.77 -24.96 -36.02
N ARG A 623 13.05 -23.70 -35.69
CA ARG A 623 12.12 -22.56 -35.73
C ARG A 623 10.80 -22.84 -34.99
N LYS A 624 10.88 -23.60 -33.89
CA LYS A 624 9.71 -24.10 -33.15
C LYS A 624 9.79 -23.70 -31.68
N SER A 625 8.66 -23.27 -31.11
CA SER A 625 8.53 -23.04 -29.67
C SER A 625 7.77 -24.19 -29.00
N ASP A 626 8.32 -24.68 -27.90
CA ASP A 626 7.70 -25.70 -27.05
C ASP A 626 7.52 -25.16 -25.61
N VAL A 627 6.42 -25.54 -24.95
CA VAL A 627 6.18 -25.21 -23.54
C VAL A 627 7.19 -25.96 -22.67
N LEU A 628 7.96 -25.22 -21.88
CA LEU A 628 8.92 -25.79 -20.93
C LEU A 628 8.30 -25.95 -19.54
N MET A 629 7.52 -24.96 -19.08
CA MET A 629 6.86 -24.98 -17.77
C MET A 629 5.69 -23.99 -17.73
N SER A 630 4.62 -24.30 -16.99
CA SER A 630 3.46 -23.41 -16.80
C SER A 630 3.22 -23.12 -15.31
N GLY A 631 2.56 -22.00 -15.01
CA GLY A 631 2.20 -21.61 -13.64
C GLY A 631 3.34 -20.99 -12.85
N ILE A 632 4.28 -20.30 -13.52
CA ILE A 632 5.42 -19.65 -12.88
C ILE A 632 5.29 -18.12 -12.87
N ASP A 633 5.84 -17.51 -11.84
CA ASP A 633 5.91 -16.05 -11.62
C ASP A 633 7.23 -15.44 -12.09
N GLY A 634 8.25 -16.28 -12.33
CA GLY A 634 9.56 -15.84 -12.83
C GLY A 634 10.56 -16.98 -12.99
N TYR A 635 11.66 -16.73 -13.71
CA TYR A 635 12.78 -17.67 -13.83
C TYR A 635 14.13 -16.96 -14.03
N THR A 636 15.21 -17.69 -13.78
CA THR A 636 16.58 -17.31 -14.17
C THR A 636 17.36 -18.56 -14.61
N VAL A 637 18.40 -18.39 -15.42
CA VAL A 637 19.14 -19.49 -16.07
C VAL A 637 20.59 -19.50 -15.59
N SER A 638 21.15 -20.69 -15.39
CA SER A 638 22.54 -20.86 -15.00
C SER A 638 23.47 -20.37 -16.12
N GLN A 639 24.65 -19.89 -15.77
CA GLN A 639 25.60 -19.34 -16.75
C GLN A 639 25.98 -20.34 -17.85
N ASN A 640 26.04 -21.64 -17.54
CA ASN A 640 26.28 -22.69 -18.52
C ASN A 640 25.05 -23.02 -19.40
N GLY A 641 23.86 -22.53 -19.06
CA GLY A 641 22.62 -22.73 -19.83
C GLY A 641 21.92 -24.08 -19.60
N GLU A 642 22.38 -24.90 -18.67
CA GLU A 642 21.90 -26.27 -18.46
C GLU A 642 20.77 -26.39 -17.42
N LYS A 643 20.70 -25.43 -16.50
CA LYS A 643 19.74 -25.40 -15.40
C LYS A 643 19.00 -24.06 -15.39
N LEU A 644 17.76 -24.09 -14.93
CA LEU A 644 16.99 -22.89 -14.61
C LEU A 644 16.44 -22.99 -13.20
N LEU A 645 16.29 -21.85 -12.56
CA LEU A 645 15.54 -21.68 -11.33
C LEU A 645 14.21 -21.03 -11.68
N TYR A 646 13.10 -21.55 -11.16
CA TYR A 646 11.77 -20.96 -11.30
C TYR A 646 11.21 -20.54 -9.94
N MET A 647 10.36 -19.52 -9.99
CA MET A 647 9.49 -19.10 -8.89
C MET A 647 8.04 -19.35 -9.31
N ALA A 648 7.24 -19.91 -8.42
CA ALA A 648 5.81 -20.12 -8.61
C ALA A 648 5.07 -19.90 -7.29
N SER A 649 3.74 -19.79 -7.34
CA SER A 649 2.91 -19.64 -6.14
C SER A 649 3.21 -20.72 -5.10
N GLY A 650 3.89 -20.33 -4.01
CA GLY A 650 4.26 -21.21 -2.90
C GLY A 650 5.43 -22.16 -3.14
N SER A 651 6.11 -22.13 -4.29
CA SER A 651 7.26 -22.99 -4.57
C SER A 651 8.39 -22.28 -5.34
N CYS A 652 9.63 -22.71 -5.08
CA CYS A 652 10.83 -22.29 -5.81
C CYS A 652 11.66 -23.53 -6.07
N GLY A 653 12.13 -23.75 -7.29
CA GLY A 653 12.85 -24.97 -7.65
C GLY A 653 13.89 -24.80 -8.74
N ILE A 654 14.76 -25.79 -8.88
CA ILE A 654 15.79 -25.85 -9.93
C ILE A 654 15.56 -27.08 -10.79
N VAL A 655 15.43 -26.89 -12.11
CA VAL A 655 15.23 -27.96 -13.10
C VAL A 655 16.18 -27.79 -14.29
N GLY A 656 16.23 -28.79 -15.17
CA GLY A 656 17.00 -28.71 -16.43
C GLY A 656 16.31 -27.84 -17.48
N THR A 657 17.08 -27.19 -18.34
CA THR A 657 16.58 -26.42 -19.50
C THR A 657 16.29 -27.31 -20.72
N GLY A 658 16.70 -28.57 -20.69
CA GLY A 658 16.65 -29.50 -21.82
C GLY A 658 15.29 -30.15 -22.07
N SER A 659 14.42 -30.21 -21.07
CA SER A 659 13.14 -30.93 -21.11
C SER A 659 12.05 -30.19 -20.36
N LYS A 660 10.79 -30.46 -20.72
CA LYS A 660 9.61 -29.95 -20.01
C LYS A 660 9.62 -30.39 -18.54
N ALA A 661 9.22 -29.50 -17.65
CA ALA A 661 9.10 -29.75 -16.21
C ALA A 661 7.82 -29.10 -15.66
N ASN A 662 7.39 -29.52 -14.47
CA ASN A 662 6.21 -28.96 -13.79
C ASN A 662 6.61 -28.07 -12.61
N ALA A 663 5.82 -27.05 -12.31
CA ALA A 663 5.96 -26.29 -11.07
C ALA A 663 5.85 -27.24 -9.86
N GLY A 664 6.78 -27.14 -8.91
CA GLY A 664 6.97 -28.06 -7.79
C GLY A 664 8.08 -29.11 -8.00
N GLU A 665 8.50 -29.37 -9.24
CA GLU A 665 9.64 -30.25 -9.52
C GLU A 665 10.98 -29.59 -9.12
N GLY A 666 11.91 -30.33 -8.54
CA GLY A 666 13.21 -29.78 -8.13
C GLY A 666 13.12 -28.70 -7.04
N THR A 667 12.05 -28.73 -6.23
CA THR A 667 11.80 -27.73 -5.17
C THR A 667 12.96 -27.61 -4.19
N LEU A 668 13.38 -26.37 -3.93
CA LEU A 668 14.37 -26.02 -2.93
C LEU A 668 13.77 -26.08 -1.52
N GLN A 669 14.58 -26.49 -0.55
CA GLN A 669 14.20 -26.57 0.86
C GLN A 669 14.20 -25.19 1.53
N ILE A 670 13.34 -24.27 1.05
CA ILE A 670 13.28 -22.87 1.51
C ILE A 670 12.90 -22.77 2.99
N SER A 671 12.06 -23.67 3.50
CA SER A 671 11.69 -23.72 4.93
C SER A 671 12.88 -23.95 5.87
N ASN A 672 14.02 -24.43 5.35
CA ASN A 672 15.26 -24.60 6.12
C ASN A 672 16.19 -23.38 6.03
N VAL A 673 15.85 -22.35 5.24
CA VAL A 673 16.57 -21.07 5.21
C VAL A 673 16.22 -20.33 6.49
N ARG A 674 17.23 -20.09 7.33
CA ARG A 674 17.07 -19.48 8.65
C ARG A 674 17.99 -18.28 8.79
N THR A 675 17.45 -17.20 9.34
CA THR A 675 18.23 -16.00 9.72
C THR A 675 17.99 -15.70 11.19
N LEU A 676 19.02 -15.15 11.84
CA LEU A 676 18.90 -14.62 13.19
C LEU A 676 18.28 -13.23 13.05
N VAL A 677 17.10 -13.06 13.61
CA VAL A 677 16.49 -11.75 13.84
C VAL A 677 17.09 -11.17 15.11
N ASP A 678 17.64 -9.97 15.03
CA ASP A 678 18.08 -9.19 16.20
C ASP A 678 17.47 -7.80 16.15
N PRO A 679 16.29 -7.60 16.78
CA PRO A 679 15.58 -6.32 16.72
C PRO A 679 16.40 -5.13 17.21
N ALA A 680 17.31 -5.34 18.18
CA ALA A 680 18.16 -4.28 18.71
C ALA A 680 19.20 -3.78 17.68
N ALA A 681 19.59 -4.64 16.72
CA ALA A 681 20.47 -4.30 15.61
C ALA A 681 19.69 -3.85 14.36
N GLU A 682 18.55 -4.50 14.07
CA GLU A 682 17.73 -4.26 12.88
C GLU A 682 16.98 -2.93 12.93
N TRP A 683 16.39 -2.56 14.08
CA TRP A 683 15.57 -1.34 14.17
C TRP A 683 16.34 -0.05 13.88
N PRO A 684 17.59 0.14 14.38
CA PRO A 684 18.43 1.26 13.96
C PRO A 684 18.76 1.25 12.46
N GLN A 685 19.01 0.08 11.88
CA GLN A 685 19.24 -0.04 10.43
C GLN A 685 18.01 0.43 9.65
N MET A 686 16.81 -0.06 10.02
CA MET A 686 15.58 0.28 9.31
C MET A 686 15.21 1.77 9.46
N PHE A 687 15.50 2.37 10.61
CA PHE A 687 15.37 3.82 10.81
C PHE A 687 16.29 4.61 9.87
N ASP A 688 17.53 4.16 9.71
CA ASP A 688 18.49 4.75 8.79
C ASP A 688 18.11 4.52 7.32
N GLU A 689 17.59 3.34 6.98
CA GLU A 689 17.11 3.00 5.64
C GLU A 689 15.93 3.87 5.24
N LEU A 690 14.92 4.02 6.11
CA LEU A 690 13.81 4.94 5.88
C LEU A 690 14.32 6.37 5.66
N TRP A 691 15.24 6.85 6.50
CA TRP A 691 15.80 8.18 6.35
C TRP A 691 16.50 8.38 4.99
N ARG A 692 17.21 7.35 4.49
CA ARG A 692 17.82 7.36 3.15
C ARG A 692 16.76 7.29 2.05
N ILE A 693 15.73 6.46 2.19
CA ILE A 693 14.64 6.35 1.21
C ILE A 693 13.97 7.71 1.01
N GLU A 694 13.61 8.42 2.09
CA GLU A 694 13.05 9.77 1.97
C GLU A 694 14.05 10.72 1.31
N ARG A 695 15.30 10.77 1.76
CA ARG A 695 16.34 11.63 1.15
C ARG A 695 16.51 11.38 -0.35
N ASP A 696 16.50 10.12 -0.76
CA ASP A 696 16.91 9.71 -2.10
C ASP A 696 15.74 9.71 -3.09
N PHE A 697 14.50 9.53 -2.65
CA PHE A 697 13.34 9.38 -3.54
C PHE A 697 12.33 10.53 -3.45
N PHE A 698 12.47 11.47 -2.52
CA PHE A 698 11.58 12.64 -2.46
C PHE A 698 11.61 13.46 -3.75
N TYR A 699 10.45 13.96 -4.18
CA TYR A 699 10.31 14.63 -5.48
C TYR A 699 11.09 15.96 -5.63
N VAL A 700 11.55 16.55 -4.51
CA VAL A 700 12.35 17.78 -4.49
C VAL A 700 13.53 17.69 -3.52
N ASP A 701 14.70 18.10 -3.98
CA ASP A 701 15.94 18.00 -3.19
C ASP A 701 15.93 18.84 -1.90
N ASN A 702 15.13 19.91 -1.85
CA ASN A 702 15.04 20.78 -0.68
C ASN A 702 14.13 20.23 0.43
N MET A 703 13.43 19.11 0.20
CA MET A 703 12.58 18.44 1.19
C MET A 703 11.62 19.40 1.92
N HIS A 704 10.99 20.32 1.17
CA HIS A 704 10.10 21.37 1.70
C HIS A 704 10.75 22.33 2.72
N GLY A 705 12.08 22.40 2.75
CA GLY A 705 12.85 23.21 3.70
C GLY A 705 13.17 22.49 5.01
N ALA A 706 12.84 21.20 5.14
CA ALA A 706 13.16 20.41 6.31
C ALA A 706 14.67 20.17 6.44
N ASP A 707 15.26 20.45 7.61
CA ASP A 707 16.62 19.98 7.92
C ASP A 707 16.58 18.50 8.26
N TRP A 708 16.65 17.68 7.21
CA TRP A 708 16.49 16.24 7.31
C TRP A 708 17.57 15.57 8.19
N LYS A 709 18.76 16.16 8.29
CA LYS A 709 19.83 15.65 9.18
C LYS A 709 19.51 15.96 10.64
N ALA A 710 19.02 17.17 10.94
CA ALA A 710 18.60 17.53 12.29
C ALA A 710 17.38 16.71 12.74
N ILE A 711 16.43 16.47 11.83
CA ILE A 711 15.24 15.63 12.07
C ILE A 711 15.65 14.19 12.41
N LYS A 712 16.59 13.59 11.66
CA LYS A 712 17.16 12.27 12.01
C LYS A 712 17.62 12.25 13.46
N LYS A 713 18.47 13.20 13.86
CA LYS A 713 19.02 13.29 15.22
C LYS A 713 17.93 13.50 16.28
N LYS A 714 16.89 14.29 15.97
CA LYS A 714 15.74 14.57 16.85
C LYS A 714 14.97 13.29 17.20
N TYR A 715 14.80 12.36 16.26
CA TYR A 715 14.02 11.14 16.46
C TYR A 715 14.87 9.90 16.80
N GLN A 716 16.12 9.84 16.35
CA GLN A 716 17.04 8.73 16.62
C GLN A 716 17.22 8.46 18.13
N ARG A 717 17.11 9.49 18.97
CA ARG A 717 17.19 9.37 20.44
C ARG A 717 16.15 8.43 21.05
N PHE A 718 15.06 8.12 20.34
CA PHE A 718 14.01 7.23 20.84
C PHE A 718 14.28 5.75 20.56
N LEU A 719 15.22 5.41 19.66
CA LEU A 719 15.54 4.03 19.31
C LEU A 719 15.85 3.11 20.50
N PRO A 720 16.60 3.54 21.55
CA PRO A 720 16.86 2.69 22.70
C PRO A 720 15.59 2.22 23.44
N TYR A 721 14.51 3.01 23.36
CA TYR A 721 13.24 2.79 24.05
C TYR A 721 12.21 2.03 23.23
N VAL A 722 12.51 1.69 21.97
CA VAL A 722 11.65 0.85 21.15
C VAL A 722 11.60 -0.53 21.82
N GLY A 723 10.39 -1.01 22.13
CA GLY A 723 10.14 -2.31 22.74
C GLY A 723 9.43 -3.29 21.82
N HIS A 724 8.71 -2.77 20.82
CA HIS A 724 7.99 -3.52 19.81
C HIS A 724 8.13 -2.88 18.41
N ARG A 725 7.92 -3.66 17.34
CA ARG A 725 7.98 -3.16 15.96
C ARG A 725 7.00 -2.01 15.69
N GLU A 726 5.89 -1.97 16.41
CA GLU A 726 4.93 -0.87 16.34
C GLU A 726 5.45 0.44 16.97
N ASP A 727 6.30 0.38 17.99
CA ASP A 727 6.94 1.59 18.52
C ASP A 727 7.87 2.19 17.45
N LEU A 728 8.51 1.34 16.63
CA LEU A 728 9.30 1.78 15.49
C LEU A 728 8.41 2.38 14.38
N ASN A 729 7.25 1.78 14.07
CA ASN A 729 6.28 2.38 13.13
C ASN A 729 5.80 3.76 13.60
N TYR A 730 5.53 3.91 14.89
CA TYR A 730 5.18 5.18 15.48
C TYR A 730 6.33 6.20 15.33
N LEU A 731 7.58 5.79 15.56
CA LEU A 731 8.74 6.65 15.35
C LEU A 731 8.91 7.06 13.89
N PHE A 732 8.68 6.13 12.95
CA PHE A 732 8.67 6.40 11.52
C PHE A 732 7.59 7.44 11.16
N ASN A 733 6.39 7.26 11.69
CA ASN A 733 5.29 8.22 11.52
C ASN A 733 5.66 9.61 12.04
N GLU A 734 6.27 9.72 13.22
CA GLU A 734 6.65 11.02 13.76
C GLU A 734 7.76 11.71 12.94
N MET A 735 8.77 10.96 12.48
CA MET A 735 9.86 11.50 11.69
C MET A 735 9.43 11.92 10.28
N MET A 736 8.71 11.05 9.56
CA MET A 736 8.25 11.31 8.19
C MET A 736 7.26 12.47 8.14
N SER A 737 6.42 12.62 9.17
CA SER A 737 5.44 13.71 9.21
C SER A 737 6.05 15.11 9.14
N GLU A 738 7.32 15.29 9.53
CA GLU A 738 8.02 16.58 9.44
C GLU A 738 8.21 17.07 8.00
N LEU A 739 8.03 16.19 7.00
CA LEU A 739 8.08 16.55 5.57
C LEU A 739 6.81 17.23 5.07
N VAL A 740 5.71 17.22 5.85
CA VAL A 740 4.45 17.92 5.54
C VAL A 740 3.94 17.58 4.13
N ILE A 741 3.72 16.29 3.87
CA ILE A 741 3.32 15.81 2.55
C ILE A 741 2.32 14.64 2.59
N GLY A 742 1.41 14.64 1.61
CA GLY A 742 0.53 13.52 1.31
C GLY A 742 1.27 12.32 0.72
N HIS A 743 0.60 11.17 0.67
CA HIS A 743 1.17 9.90 0.20
C HIS A 743 2.45 9.42 0.90
N ALA A 744 2.83 10.02 2.02
CA ALA A 744 3.74 9.40 2.97
C ALA A 744 2.98 8.27 3.69
N TYR A 745 3.49 7.05 3.62
CA TYR A 745 2.89 5.87 4.22
C TYR A 745 3.94 5.03 4.93
N VAL A 746 3.57 4.46 6.07
CA VAL A 746 4.37 3.45 6.77
C VAL A 746 3.55 2.18 6.90
N GLY A 747 3.99 1.14 6.20
CA GLY A 747 3.42 -0.18 6.23
C GLY A 747 3.92 -1.03 7.39
N GLN A 748 3.11 -2.00 7.77
CA GLN A 748 3.47 -2.97 8.80
C GLN A 748 4.65 -3.83 8.35
N GLY A 749 5.59 -4.07 9.27
CA GLY A 749 6.74 -4.95 9.06
C GLY A 749 6.57 -6.29 9.73
N ASP A 750 7.67 -6.84 10.25
CA ASP A 750 7.63 -8.07 11.04
C ASP A 750 7.12 -7.77 12.45
N ALA A 751 5.80 -7.89 12.60
CA ALA A 751 5.10 -7.88 13.87
C ALA A 751 4.41 -9.24 14.06
N PRO A 752 4.27 -9.73 15.31
CA PRO A 752 3.57 -10.98 15.55
C PRO A 752 2.10 -10.82 15.14
N LYS A 753 1.53 -11.90 14.59
CA LYS A 753 0.16 -11.88 14.05
C LYS A 753 -0.74 -12.78 14.88
N PRO A 754 -1.95 -12.32 15.26
CA PRO A 754 -2.94 -13.19 15.88
C PRO A 754 -3.48 -14.21 14.87
N VAL A 755 -4.13 -15.25 15.39
CA VAL A 755 -4.92 -16.16 14.55
C VAL A 755 -6.14 -15.40 14.03
N ILE A 756 -6.35 -15.41 12.71
CA ILE A 756 -7.47 -14.69 12.09
C ILE A 756 -8.73 -15.54 12.13
N GLU A 757 -9.72 -15.15 12.94
CA GLU A 757 -11.05 -15.77 12.98
C GLU A 757 -12.09 -14.83 12.35
N SER A 758 -12.37 -15.00 11.05
CA SER A 758 -13.26 -14.08 10.32
C SER A 758 -14.74 -14.27 10.70
N GLY A 759 -15.37 -13.21 11.23
CA GLY A 759 -16.80 -13.15 11.51
C GLY A 759 -17.66 -13.01 10.24
N GLY A 760 -18.85 -13.61 10.26
CA GLY A 760 -19.81 -13.59 9.17
C GLY A 760 -20.88 -12.50 9.28
N LEU A 761 -21.29 -11.93 8.15
CA LEU A 761 -22.32 -10.90 8.03
C LEU A 761 -23.44 -11.31 7.05
N LEU A 762 -24.69 -10.96 7.36
CA LEU A 762 -25.86 -11.39 6.57
C LEU A 762 -26.27 -10.43 5.45
N GLY A 763 -25.60 -9.29 5.30
CA GLY A 763 -26.03 -8.20 4.44
C GLY A 763 -27.26 -7.47 5.00
N ALA A 764 -27.26 -7.15 6.30
CA ALA A 764 -28.42 -6.54 6.96
C ALA A 764 -28.10 -5.64 8.16
N ASP A 765 -28.97 -4.64 8.39
CA ASP A 765 -29.04 -3.91 9.65
C ASP A 765 -30.14 -4.47 10.55
N TYR A 766 -29.97 -4.34 11.86
CA TYR A 766 -30.91 -4.86 12.85
C TYR A 766 -31.52 -3.75 13.73
N SER A 767 -32.67 -4.03 14.32
CA SER A 767 -33.23 -3.33 15.48
C SER A 767 -33.57 -4.34 16.58
N ILE A 768 -33.68 -3.88 17.84
CA ILE A 768 -34.21 -4.70 18.93
C ILE A 768 -35.67 -4.31 19.15
N GLU A 769 -36.58 -5.28 19.01
CA GLU A 769 -38.01 -5.13 19.28
C GLU A 769 -38.51 -6.35 20.05
N ASN A 770 -39.30 -6.13 21.10
CA ASN A 770 -39.84 -7.20 21.95
C ASN A 770 -38.78 -8.17 22.52
N GLY A 771 -37.54 -7.71 22.73
CA GLY A 771 -36.44 -8.55 23.21
C GLY A 771 -35.75 -9.42 22.15
N HIS A 772 -36.08 -9.24 20.86
CA HIS A 772 -35.50 -10.00 19.75
C HIS A 772 -34.91 -9.09 18.67
N TYR A 773 -33.97 -9.63 17.88
CA TYR A 773 -33.42 -8.93 16.73
C TYR A 773 -34.39 -8.99 15.55
N ARG A 774 -34.70 -7.83 14.99
CA ARG A 774 -35.56 -7.64 13.83
C ARG A 774 -34.74 -7.08 12.68
N PHE A 775 -34.91 -7.63 11.47
CA PHE A 775 -34.23 -7.13 10.27
C PHE A 775 -34.76 -5.73 9.93
N LYS A 776 -33.96 -4.70 10.20
CA LYS A 776 -34.32 -3.30 9.93
C LYS A 776 -34.12 -2.96 8.45
N LYS A 777 -33.03 -3.44 7.86
CA LYS A 777 -32.70 -3.25 6.45
C LYS A 777 -32.05 -4.51 5.90
N ILE A 778 -32.40 -4.90 4.67
CA ILE A 778 -31.73 -5.97 3.95
C ILE A 778 -31.10 -5.39 2.70
N TYR A 779 -29.77 -5.47 2.60
CA TYR A 779 -29.03 -4.94 1.47
C TYR A 779 -29.19 -5.84 0.23
N SER A 780 -29.44 -5.22 -0.92
CA SER A 780 -29.55 -5.94 -2.19
C SER A 780 -28.18 -6.30 -2.73
N GLY A 781 -28.00 -7.56 -3.13
CA GLY A 781 -26.80 -7.98 -3.86
C GLY A 781 -26.81 -7.57 -5.33
N LEU A 782 -27.91 -7.00 -5.85
CA LEU A 782 -28.12 -6.83 -7.28
C LEU A 782 -27.74 -8.12 -8.04
N ASN A 783 -28.30 -9.26 -7.60
CA ASN A 783 -27.81 -10.63 -7.80
C ASN A 783 -27.42 -11.06 -9.23
N TRP A 784 -27.75 -10.28 -10.26
CA TRP A 784 -27.18 -10.43 -11.61
C TRP A 784 -25.69 -10.05 -11.69
N ASN A 785 -25.12 -9.41 -10.66
CA ASN A 785 -23.71 -9.06 -10.61
C ASN A 785 -22.89 -10.17 -9.92
N PRO A 786 -21.95 -10.85 -10.62
CA PRO A 786 -21.26 -12.02 -10.08
C PRO A 786 -20.37 -11.73 -8.86
N GLN A 787 -19.93 -10.47 -8.71
CA GLN A 787 -19.07 -10.00 -7.63
C GLN A 787 -19.84 -9.58 -6.36
N PHE A 788 -21.16 -9.42 -6.43
CA PHE A 788 -21.99 -9.00 -5.29
C PHE A 788 -22.91 -10.13 -4.88
N ARG A 789 -22.79 -10.60 -3.64
CA ARG A 789 -23.63 -11.67 -3.10
C ARG A 789 -24.20 -11.25 -1.76
N ALA A 790 -25.43 -10.74 -1.73
CA ALA A 790 -26.11 -10.53 -0.45
C ALA A 790 -26.73 -11.85 0.03
N PRO A 791 -26.40 -12.32 1.24
CA PRO A 791 -26.86 -13.63 1.74
C PRO A 791 -28.38 -13.78 1.78
N LEU A 792 -29.10 -12.73 2.19
CA LEU A 792 -30.55 -12.79 2.43
C LEU A 792 -31.42 -12.56 1.18
N THR A 793 -30.83 -12.09 0.08
CA THR A 793 -31.58 -11.85 -1.17
C THR A 793 -31.42 -12.97 -2.20
N GLN A 794 -30.76 -14.07 -1.85
CA GLN A 794 -30.56 -15.20 -2.77
C GLN A 794 -31.90 -15.88 -3.15
N PRO A 795 -32.02 -16.44 -4.36
CA PRO A 795 -33.21 -17.20 -4.75
C PRO A 795 -33.54 -18.30 -3.74
N GLY A 796 -34.82 -18.38 -3.33
CA GLY A 796 -35.30 -19.35 -2.34
C GLY A 796 -35.27 -18.86 -0.90
N ILE A 797 -34.53 -17.80 -0.59
CA ILE A 797 -34.55 -17.13 0.73
C ILE A 797 -35.71 -16.14 0.75
N LYS A 798 -36.66 -16.32 1.68
CA LYS A 798 -37.88 -15.49 1.78
C LYS A 798 -37.89 -14.65 3.07
N VAL A 799 -36.72 -14.15 3.47
CA VAL A 799 -36.55 -13.23 4.59
C VAL A 799 -36.86 -11.81 4.13
N LYS A 800 -37.59 -11.04 4.93
CA LYS A 800 -37.98 -9.68 4.63
C LYS A 800 -37.58 -8.73 5.75
N GLU A 801 -37.45 -7.46 5.40
CA GLU A 801 -37.39 -6.39 6.40
C GLU A 801 -38.64 -6.46 7.29
N GLY A 802 -38.43 -6.37 8.59
CA GLY A 802 -39.45 -6.55 9.61
C GLY A 802 -39.63 -7.97 10.12
N ASP A 803 -38.96 -8.99 9.57
CA ASP A 803 -38.90 -10.33 10.18
C ASP A 803 -37.91 -10.35 11.37
N TYR A 804 -38.09 -11.30 12.28
CA TYR A 804 -37.23 -11.54 13.45
C TYR A 804 -36.23 -12.67 13.18
N LEU A 805 -34.97 -12.46 13.56
CA LEU A 805 -33.96 -13.52 13.64
C LEU A 805 -34.12 -14.24 14.98
N ILE A 806 -34.55 -15.50 14.92
CA ILE A 806 -34.89 -16.32 16.08
C ILE A 806 -33.72 -17.17 16.56
N ALA A 807 -32.94 -17.75 15.63
CA ALA A 807 -31.78 -18.58 15.98
C ALA A 807 -30.71 -18.55 14.89
N VAL A 808 -29.45 -18.76 15.29
CA VAL A 808 -28.30 -18.96 14.39
C VAL A 808 -27.64 -20.29 14.77
N ASN A 809 -27.53 -21.21 13.81
CA ASN A 809 -27.05 -22.58 14.01
C ASN A 809 -27.74 -23.32 15.17
N GLY A 810 -29.03 -23.05 15.38
CA GLY A 810 -29.84 -23.63 16.46
C GLY A 810 -29.67 -22.94 17.82
N VAL A 811 -28.78 -21.94 17.95
CA VAL A 811 -28.63 -21.12 19.14
C VAL A 811 -29.65 -19.97 19.10
N PRO A 812 -30.58 -19.87 20.08
CA PRO A 812 -31.55 -18.78 20.12
C PRO A 812 -30.89 -17.40 20.20
N VAL A 813 -31.45 -16.43 19.47
CA VAL A 813 -31.01 -15.03 19.51
C VAL A 813 -31.98 -14.21 20.36
N SER A 814 -31.44 -13.44 21.30
CA SER A 814 -32.18 -12.49 22.13
C SER A 814 -31.42 -11.17 22.22
N SER A 815 -32.08 -10.10 22.68
CA SER A 815 -31.47 -8.77 22.85
C SER A 815 -30.27 -8.72 23.79
N ASN A 816 -30.09 -9.74 24.64
CA ASN A 816 -28.96 -9.83 25.58
C ASN A 816 -27.72 -10.46 24.95
N THR A 817 -27.84 -11.07 23.77
CA THR A 817 -26.71 -11.65 23.02
C THR A 817 -26.20 -10.61 22.04
N GLU A 818 -24.89 -10.38 22.00
CA GLU A 818 -24.26 -9.61 20.92
C GLU A 818 -24.37 -10.44 19.62
N ILE A 819 -25.13 -9.98 18.63
CA ILE A 819 -25.52 -10.79 17.46
C ILE A 819 -24.31 -11.32 16.67
N TYR A 820 -23.25 -10.51 16.53
CA TYR A 820 -22.10 -10.90 15.71
C TYR A 820 -21.27 -12.00 16.37
N SER A 821 -21.35 -12.17 17.71
CA SER A 821 -20.73 -13.30 18.41
C SER A 821 -21.18 -14.67 17.90
N LEU A 822 -22.43 -14.78 17.41
CA LEU A 822 -22.98 -16.03 16.85
C LEU A 822 -22.46 -16.36 15.44
N PHE A 823 -21.75 -15.43 14.80
CA PHE A 823 -21.21 -15.55 13.45
C PHE A 823 -19.69 -15.64 13.41
N GLN A 824 -19.01 -15.82 14.56
CA GLN A 824 -17.57 -16.05 14.58
C GLN A 824 -17.17 -17.26 13.73
N SER A 825 -16.10 -17.10 12.95
CA SER A 825 -15.55 -18.13 12.07
C SER A 825 -16.53 -18.68 11.03
N THR A 826 -17.63 -17.95 10.73
CA THR A 826 -18.66 -18.36 9.77
C THR A 826 -18.54 -17.72 8.39
N ALA A 827 -17.67 -16.73 8.21
CA ALA A 827 -17.48 -16.07 6.92
C ALA A 827 -17.14 -17.10 5.81
N GLY A 828 -17.86 -17.03 4.69
CA GLY A 828 -17.68 -17.95 3.56
C GLY A 828 -18.12 -19.40 3.83
N LYS A 829 -18.72 -19.70 4.98
CA LYS A 829 -19.21 -21.04 5.36
C LYS A 829 -20.73 -21.07 5.44
N GLN A 830 -21.33 -22.26 5.33
CA GLN A 830 -22.78 -22.42 5.48
C GLN A 830 -23.21 -22.19 6.93
N VAL A 831 -24.26 -21.39 7.11
CA VAL A 831 -24.91 -21.11 8.40
C VAL A 831 -26.41 -21.30 8.27
N ARG A 832 -27.04 -21.90 9.28
CA ARG A 832 -28.50 -22.01 9.37
C ARG A 832 -29.04 -20.86 10.20
N ILE A 833 -30.02 -20.14 9.67
CA ILE A 833 -30.74 -19.09 10.39
C ILE A 833 -32.22 -19.48 10.50
N LEU A 834 -32.83 -19.23 11.66
CA LEU A 834 -34.26 -19.41 11.89
C LEU A 834 -34.92 -18.04 11.94
N VAL A 835 -35.90 -17.80 11.08
CA VAL A 835 -36.53 -16.49 10.90
C VAL A 835 -38.06 -16.59 11.01
N ASN A 836 -38.69 -15.62 11.65
CA ASN A 836 -40.15 -15.59 11.83
C ASN A 836 -40.71 -14.16 11.75
N GLN A 837 -42.00 -14.02 11.45
CA GLN A 837 -42.69 -12.72 11.50
C GLN A 837 -43.04 -12.28 12.93
N GLN A 838 -43.09 -13.23 13.86
CA GLN A 838 -43.33 -13.01 15.28
C GLN A 838 -42.03 -13.23 16.08
N PRO A 839 -41.88 -12.62 17.27
CA PRO A 839 -40.69 -12.76 18.12
C PRO A 839 -40.66 -14.10 18.86
N ASP A 840 -40.96 -15.22 18.18
CA ASP A 840 -40.94 -16.56 18.75
C ASP A 840 -40.63 -17.63 17.69
N ALA A 841 -40.42 -18.88 18.12
CA ALA A 841 -40.07 -19.99 17.23
C ALA A 841 -41.27 -20.66 16.55
N ASN A 842 -42.51 -20.35 16.94
CA ASN A 842 -43.69 -21.02 16.41
C ASN A 842 -43.97 -20.55 14.98
N GLY A 843 -43.90 -21.48 14.03
CA GLY A 843 -44.05 -21.18 12.61
C GLY A 843 -42.82 -20.53 11.97
N ALA A 844 -41.70 -20.45 12.69
CA ALA A 844 -40.43 -19.97 12.15
C ALA A 844 -39.92 -20.87 11.01
N LYS A 845 -39.20 -20.29 10.05
CA LYS A 845 -38.63 -20.98 8.89
C LYS A 845 -37.12 -20.96 8.96
N GLU A 846 -36.52 -22.12 8.72
CA GLU A 846 -35.06 -22.26 8.63
C GLU A 846 -34.58 -21.97 7.21
N TYR A 847 -33.48 -21.23 7.09
CA TYR A 847 -32.79 -20.92 5.85
C TYR A 847 -31.29 -21.22 6.01
N THR A 848 -30.65 -21.76 4.96
CA THR A 848 -29.19 -21.90 4.90
C THR A 848 -28.62 -20.76 4.05
N VAL A 849 -27.69 -20.02 4.62
CA VAL A 849 -27.03 -18.86 3.99
C VAL A 849 -25.51 -18.99 4.08
N ILE A 850 -24.78 -18.22 3.26
CA ILE A 850 -23.33 -18.09 3.33
C ILE A 850 -23.02 -16.64 3.72
N PRO A 851 -22.65 -16.37 4.99
CA PRO A 851 -22.32 -15.01 5.42
C PRO A 851 -21.06 -14.45 4.74
N LEU A 852 -21.02 -13.13 4.60
CA LEU A 852 -19.89 -12.37 4.06
C LEU A 852 -18.85 -12.06 5.14
N ASN A 853 -17.61 -11.84 4.74
CA ASN A 853 -16.57 -11.30 5.62
C ASN A 853 -16.64 -9.76 5.77
N SER A 854 -17.32 -9.07 4.85
CA SER A 854 -17.55 -7.62 4.88
C SER A 854 -18.84 -7.26 4.13
N GLU A 855 -19.53 -6.23 4.60
CA GLU A 855 -20.72 -5.65 3.95
C GLU A 855 -20.42 -4.32 3.22
N ALA A 856 -19.18 -3.84 3.24
CA ALA A 856 -18.82 -2.51 2.73
C ALA A 856 -19.31 -2.28 1.28
N ALA A 857 -19.08 -3.25 0.39
CA ALA A 857 -19.50 -3.18 -1.00
C ALA A 857 -21.04 -3.17 -1.16
N LEU A 858 -21.78 -3.87 -0.29
CA LEU A 858 -23.25 -3.86 -0.32
C LEU A 858 -23.82 -2.51 0.14
N ARG A 859 -23.21 -1.91 1.17
CA ARG A 859 -23.59 -0.61 1.72
C ARG A 859 -23.27 0.52 0.73
N GLU A 860 -22.09 0.50 0.12
CA GLU A 860 -21.71 1.43 -0.95
C GLU A 860 -22.70 1.36 -2.11
N MET A 861 -22.98 0.16 -2.60
CA MET A 861 -23.86 -0.05 -3.74
C MET A 861 -25.30 0.41 -3.47
N ASP A 862 -25.81 0.21 -2.26
CA ASP A 862 -27.10 0.74 -1.82
C ASP A 862 -27.13 2.27 -1.80
N TRP A 863 -26.05 2.91 -1.30
CA TRP A 863 -25.90 4.36 -1.34
C TRP A 863 -25.84 4.91 -2.78
N VAL A 864 -25.06 4.29 -3.67
CA VAL A 864 -24.94 4.66 -5.09
C VAL A 864 -26.29 4.57 -5.80
N GLU A 865 -27.01 3.46 -5.68
CA GLU A 865 -28.33 3.30 -6.32
C GLU A 865 -29.40 4.18 -5.68
N GLY A 866 -29.30 4.44 -4.37
CA GLY A 866 -30.13 5.40 -3.67
C GLY A 866 -29.99 6.80 -4.27
N ASN A 867 -28.75 7.26 -4.47
CA ASN A 867 -28.46 8.55 -5.09
C ASN A 867 -28.92 8.60 -6.55
N ARG A 868 -28.66 7.55 -7.34
CA ARG A 868 -29.14 7.49 -8.74
C ARG A 868 -30.66 7.63 -8.82
N LYS A 869 -31.41 6.91 -7.97
CA LYS A 869 -32.88 7.01 -7.90
C LYS A 869 -33.32 8.40 -7.44
N LYS A 870 -32.64 9.00 -6.48
CA LYS A 870 -32.93 10.36 -5.99
C LYS A 870 -32.71 11.40 -7.10
N VAL A 871 -31.64 11.31 -7.88
CA VAL A 871 -31.40 12.18 -9.05
C VAL A 871 -32.48 12.00 -10.10
N ASP A 872 -32.86 10.76 -10.41
CA ASP A 872 -33.94 10.48 -11.37
C ASP A 872 -35.27 11.11 -10.89
N GLN A 873 -35.62 10.97 -9.61
CA GLN A 873 -36.81 11.59 -9.02
C GLN A 873 -36.76 13.12 -9.05
N LEU A 874 -35.66 13.74 -8.59
CA LEU A 874 -35.53 15.19 -8.49
C LEU A 874 -35.45 15.87 -9.87
N SER A 875 -34.90 15.18 -10.88
CA SER A 875 -34.76 15.70 -12.24
C SER A 875 -35.92 15.31 -13.18
N ASN A 876 -36.91 14.57 -12.69
CA ASN A 876 -37.94 13.92 -13.52
C ASN A 876 -37.32 13.11 -14.68
N GLY A 877 -36.28 12.35 -14.38
CA GLY A 877 -35.56 11.49 -15.30
C GLY A 877 -34.71 12.22 -16.34
N LYS A 878 -34.43 13.52 -16.18
CA LYS A 878 -33.63 14.30 -17.13
C LYS A 878 -32.12 14.20 -16.92
N LEU A 879 -31.63 13.86 -15.73
CA LEU A 879 -30.21 13.81 -15.42
C LEU A 879 -29.69 12.38 -15.26
N ALA A 880 -28.48 12.14 -15.77
CA ALA A 880 -27.69 10.95 -15.46
C ALA A 880 -26.93 11.16 -14.14
N TYR A 881 -26.72 10.08 -13.39
CA TYR A 881 -25.85 10.05 -12.21
C TYR A 881 -24.78 8.99 -12.38
N VAL A 882 -23.52 9.38 -12.22
CA VAL A 882 -22.35 8.50 -12.36
C VAL A 882 -21.48 8.69 -11.12
N TYR A 883 -21.31 7.63 -10.33
CA TYR A 883 -20.41 7.65 -9.18
C TYR A 883 -19.03 7.12 -9.58
N MET A 884 -17.99 7.79 -9.07
CA MET A 884 -16.59 7.47 -9.30
C MET A 884 -15.92 7.05 -7.98
N PRO A 885 -15.81 5.74 -7.68
CA PRO A 885 -15.22 5.27 -6.42
C PRO A 885 -13.71 5.56 -6.32
N ASN A 886 -13.01 5.62 -7.46
CA ASN A 886 -11.60 5.93 -7.58
C ASN A 886 -11.28 6.37 -9.02
N THR A 887 -10.02 6.73 -9.32
CA THR A 887 -9.54 6.93 -10.70
C THR A 887 -8.64 5.78 -11.17
N GLY A 888 -8.88 4.58 -10.62
CA GLY A 888 -8.26 3.32 -11.01
C GLY A 888 -9.22 2.40 -11.75
N GLY A 889 -8.98 1.09 -11.68
CA GLY A 889 -9.76 0.09 -12.43
C GLY A 889 -11.25 0.06 -12.08
N ASP A 890 -11.62 0.20 -10.80
CA ASP A 890 -13.04 0.24 -10.41
C ASP A 890 -13.71 1.51 -10.93
N GLY A 891 -13.04 2.66 -10.84
CA GLY A 891 -13.50 3.93 -11.40
C GLY A 891 -13.79 3.84 -12.89
N TYR A 892 -12.85 3.29 -13.65
CA TYR A 892 -13.04 3.00 -15.08
C TYR A 892 -14.27 2.12 -15.33
N THR A 893 -14.43 1.04 -14.55
CA THR A 893 -15.55 0.11 -14.68
C THR A 893 -16.90 0.77 -14.34
N TYR A 894 -16.95 1.53 -13.24
CA TYR A 894 -18.14 2.25 -12.79
C TYR A 894 -18.54 3.32 -13.79
N PHE A 895 -17.59 4.14 -14.24
CA PHE A 895 -17.84 5.17 -15.24
C PHE A 895 -18.48 4.56 -16.48
N ASN A 896 -17.86 3.53 -17.07
CA ASN A 896 -18.37 2.88 -18.27
C ASN A 896 -19.78 2.31 -18.06
N ARG A 897 -20.02 1.64 -16.93
CA ARG A 897 -21.32 1.06 -16.61
C ARG A 897 -22.42 2.11 -16.45
N TYR A 898 -22.17 3.17 -15.68
CA TYR A 898 -23.19 4.16 -15.34
C TYR A 898 -23.36 5.23 -16.40
N TYR A 899 -22.29 5.69 -17.04
CA TYR A 899 -22.37 6.73 -18.06
C TYR A 899 -23.10 6.24 -19.31
N PHE A 900 -22.66 5.11 -19.89
CA PHE A 900 -23.19 4.63 -21.17
C PHE A 900 -24.60 4.03 -21.06
N SER A 901 -25.06 3.64 -19.87
CA SER A 901 -26.44 3.18 -19.65
C SER A 901 -27.47 4.32 -19.55
N GLN A 902 -27.02 5.58 -19.57
CA GLN A 902 -27.85 6.77 -19.35
C GLN A 902 -27.69 7.82 -20.48
N LEU A 903 -27.35 7.38 -21.69
CA LEU A 903 -27.13 8.29 -22.84
C LEU A 903 -28.39 9.02 -23.33
N ASP A 904 -29.57 8.60 -22.88
CA ASP A 904 -30.86 9.25 -23.15
C ASP A 904 -31.10 10.52 -22.31
N LYS A 905 -30.27 10.73 -21.29
CA LYS A 905 -30.39 11.86 -20.35
C LYS A 905 -29.92 13.19 -20.98
N LYS A 906 -30.43 14.30 -20.44
CA LYS A 906 -30.19 15.66 -20.92
C LYS A 906 -28.98 16.34 -20.27
N GLY A 907 -28.44 15.79 -19.20
CA GLY A 907 -27.25 16.27 -18.50
C GLY A 907 -26.70 15.18 -17.58
N VAL A 908 -25.54 15.41 -16.98
CA VAL A 908 -24.87 14.39 -16.15
C VAL A 908 -24.26 14.98 -14.89
N ILE A 909 -24.46 14.27 -13.79
CA ILE A 909 -23.76 14.46 -12.52
C ILE A 909 -22.65 13.42 -12.42
N ILE A 910 -21.42 13.89 -12.22
CA ILE A 910 -20.28 13.05 -11.85
C ILE A 910 -20.08 13.19 -10.34
N ASP A 911 -20.38 12.16 -9.57
CA ASP A 911 -20.19 12.14 -8.13
C ASP A 911 -18.80 11.58 -7.81
N GLU A 912 -17.88 12.49 -7.51
CA GLU A 912 -16.45 12.24 -7.20
C GLU A 912 -16.22 12.19 -5.67
N ARG A 913 -17.28 12.26 -4.87
CA ARG A 913 -17.17 12.17 -3.41
C ARG A 913 -16.54 10.84 -3.02
N PHE A 914 -15.66 10.85 -2.02
CA PHE A 914 -14.94 9.66 -1.53
C PHE A 914 -13.99 8.99 -2.53
N ASN A 915 -13.68 9.63 -3.68
CA ASN A 915 -12.82 9.05 -4.70
C ASN A 915 -11.43 8.64 -4.15
N GLY A 916 -11.06 7.39 -4.46
CA GLY A 916 -9.86 6.67 -4.10
C GLY A 916 -8.52 7.29 -4.48
N GLY A 917 -8.48 8.03 -5.59
CA GLY A 917 -7.28 8.25 -6.38
C GLY A 917 -6.95 7.08 -7.31
N GLY A 918 -5.80 7.15 -7.98
CA GLY A 918 -5.42 6.19 -9.03
C GLY A 918 -4.62 6.90 -10.12
N SER A 919 -4.99 6.64 -11.37
CA SER A 919 -4.40 7.27 -12.56
C SER A 919 -4.97 8.66 -12.81
N ALA A 920 -4.38 9.40 -13.75
CA ALA A 920 -5.00 10.56 -14.36
C ALA A 920 -6.25 10.12 -15.13
N ALA A 921 -7.41 10.70 -14.79
CA ALA A 921 -8.70 10.37 -15.41
C ALA A 921 -8.96 11.08 -16.75
N ASP A 922 -7.93 11.19 -17.59
CA ASP A 922 -7.98 11.81 -18.91
C ASP A 922 -9.03 11.19 -19.83
N TYR A 923 -9.16 9.86 -19.84
CA TYR A 923 -10.24 9.14 -20.55
C TYR A 923 -11.63 9.68 -20.21
N VAL A 924 -11.92 9.89 -18.92
CA VAL A 924 -13.21 10.40 -18.44
C VAL A 924 -13.41 11.85 -18.88
N ILE A 925 -12.39 12.68 -18.68
CA ILE A 925 -12.42 14.10 -19.07
C ILE A 925 -12.62 14.25 -20.57
N ASP A 926 -11.93 13.46 -21.39
CA ASP A 926 -12.03 13.51 -22.85
C ASP A 926 -13.42 13.10 -23.34
N LEU A 927 -14.07 12.11 -22.71
CA LEU A 927 -15.46 11.75 -23.01
C LEU A 927 -16.45 12.86 -22.65
N LEU A 928 -16.27 13.50 -21.50
CA LEU A 928 -17.12 14.60 -21.05
C LEU A 928 -16.92 15.88 -21.88
N ASN A 929 -15.75 16.04 -22.51
CA ASN A 929 -15.38 17.21 -23.30
C ASN A 929 -15.75 17.11 -24.80
N ARG A 930 -16.51 16.08 -25.22
CA ARG A 930 -16.88 15.90 -26.62
C ARG A 930 -17.97 16.88 -27.08
N ASP A 931 -17.72 17.52 -28.22
CA ASP A 931 -18.70 18.34 -28.93
C ASP A 931 -19.56 17.50 -29.89
N LEU A 932 -20.84 17.88 -30.04
CA LEU A 932 -21.71 17.31 -31.06
C LEU A 932 -21.34 17.88 -32.43
N LEU A 933 -20.86 17.02 -33.33
CA LEU A 933 -20.40 17.43 -34.66
C LEU A 933 -21.52 17.34 -35.71
N ASN A 934 -22.24 16.22 -35.74
CA ASN A 934 -23.32 15.99 -36.71
C ASN A 934 -24.31 14.91 -36.26
N TYR A 935 -25.38 14.77 -37.06
CA TYR A 935 -26.33 13.67 -36.97
C TYR A 935 -26.26 12.75 -38.19
N TRP A 936 -26.57 11.48 -38.00
CA TRP A 936 -26.81 10.48 -39.04
C TRP A 936 -28.29 10.12 -39.05
N GLY A 937 -28.94 10.22 -40.21
CA GLY A 937 -30.32 9.80 -40.40
C GLY A 937 -30.40 8.44 -41.06
N THR A 938 -31.19 7.52 -40.50
CA THR A 938 -31.66 6.31 -41.20
C THR A 938 -33.10 6.53 -41.68
N ARG A 939 -33.63 5.65 -42.54
CA ARG A 939 -34.98 5.77 -43.09
C ARG A 939 -36.04 5.72 -41.96
N GLU A 940 -35.96 4.76 -41.05
CA GLU A 940 -36.97 4.49 -40.02
C GLU A 940 -36.55 4.88 -38.59
N GLY A 941 -35.25 4.98 -38.30
CA GLY A 941 -34.74 5.18 -36.94
C GLY A 941 -34.61 6.64 -36.50
N LEU A 942 -34.34 6.85 -35.21
CA LEU A 942 -33.99 8.18 -34.67
C LEU A 942 -32.62 8.65 -35.21
N PRO A 943 -32.39 9.97 -35.34
CA PRO A 943 -31.06 10.49 -35.66
C PRO A 943 -30.02 10.05 -34.63
N MET A 944 -28.88 9.55 -35.11
CA MET A 944 -27.72 9.17 -34.28
C MET A 944 -26.68 10.30 -34.28
N THR A 945 -25.95 10.51 -33.19
CA THR A 945 -24.96 11.59 -33.09
C THR A 945 -23.56 11.14 -33.52
N THR A 946 -22.70 12.09 -33.89
CA THR A 946 -21.25 11.90 -33.95
C THR A 946 -20.54 13.00 -33.14
N PRO A 947 -19.63 12.63 -32.23
CA PRO A 947 -19.35 11.26 -31.78
C PRO A 947 -20.61 10.58 -31.20
N GLY A 948 -20.71 9.27 -31.38
CA GLY A 948 -21.73 8.47 -30.70
C GLY A 948 -21.40 8.39 -29.20
N ASN A 949 -22.39 8.00 -28.39
CA ASN A 949 -22.18 7.65 -26.98
C ASN A 949 -21.70 8.81 -26.09
N ALA A 950 -22.35 9.98 -26.16
CA ALA A 950 -22.04 11.10 -25.28
C ALA A 950 -23.30 11.82 -24.80
N ILE A 951 -23.21 12.43 -23.61
CA ILE A 951 -24.21 13.33 -23.04
C ILE A 951 -23.76 14.78 -23.28
N PHE A 952 -24.35 15.43 -24.28
CA PHE A 952 -23.92 16.75 -24.74
C PHE A 952 -24.42 17.93 -23.90
N GLY A 953 -25.42 17.72 -23.03
CA GLY A 953 -25.97 18.79 -22.20
C GLY A 953 -25.10 19.18 -21.00
N PRO A 954 -25.65 19.96 -20.05
CA PRO A 954 -24.90 20.49 -18.93
C PRO A 954 -24.38 19.38 -18.01
N LYS A 955 -23.24 19.65 -17.38
CA LYS A 955 -22.48 18.71 -16.55
C LYS A 955 -22.11 19.40 -15.25
N ALA A 956 -22.07 18.67 -14.15
CA ALA A 956 -21.53 19.15 -12.89
C ALA A 956 -20.84 18.00 -12.17
N MET A 957 -19.87 18.33 -11.34
CA MET A 957 -19.15 17.36 -10.52
C MET A 957 -19.34 17.65 -9.05
N ILE A 958 -19.64 16.62 -8.27
CA ILE A 958 -19.74 16.72 -6.82
C ILE A 958 -18.43 16.27 -6.20
N THR A 959 -17.82 17.09 -5.33
CA THR A 959 -16.58 16.77 -4.63
C THR A 959 -16.77 16.83 -3.12
N ASN A 960 -15.93 16.11 -2.37
CA ASN A 960 -15.81 16.30 -0.94
C ASN A 960 -14.37 16.13 -0.45
N SER A 961 -14.16 16.43 0.83
CA SER A 961 -12.87 16.33 1.51
C SER A 961 -12.26 14.93 1.55
N TYR A 962 -13.02 13.88 1.23
CA TYR A 962 -12.51 12.51 1.20
C TYR A 962 -11.94 12.10 -0.17
N ALA A 963 -12.22 12.85 -1.24
CA ALA A 963 -11.63 12.61 -2.56
C ALA A 963 -10.18 13.10 -2.59
N GLY A 964 -9.23 12.28 -3.07
CA GLY A 964 -7.81 12.68 -3.08
C GLY A 964 -6.99 11.98 -4.16
N SER A 965 -5.75 12.43 -4.38
CA SER A 965 -4.82 11.88 -5.37
C SER A 965 -5.38 12.05 -6.78
N GLY A 966 -5.57 10.99 -7.55
CA GLY A 966 -6.32 11.08 -8.81
C GLY A 966 -7.71 11.75 -8.65
N GLY A 967 -8.35 11.62 -7.48
CA GLY A 967 -9.58 12.32 -7.11
C GLY A 967 -9.39 13.80 -6.74
N ASP A 968 -8.16 14.30 -6.61
CA ASP A 968 -7.84 15.73 -6.69
C ASP A 968 -7.62 16.17 -8.15
N LEU A 969 -6.92 15.34 -8.93
CA LEU A 969 -6.56 15.67 -10.31
C LEU A 969 -7.78 15.74 -11.25
N MET A 970 -8.76 14.84 -11.09
CA MET A 970 -9.95 14.80 -11.93
C MET A 970 -10.82 16.07 -11.79
N PRO A 971 -11.17 16.55 -10.58
CA PRO A 971 -11.80 17.86 -10.40
C PRO A 971 -10.99 19.03 -10.97
N PHE A 972 -9.66 19.01 -10.80
CA PHE A 972 -8.79 20.03 -11.39
C PHE A 972 -8.89 20.05 -12.92
N MET A 973 -8.80 18.89 -13.57
CA MET A 973 -8.94 18.79 -15.03
C MET A 973 -10.33 19.20 -15.51
N PHE A 974 -11.39 18.82 -14.78
CA PHE A 974 -12.76 19.20 -15.10
C PHE A 974 -12.96 20.72 -15.08
N HIS A 975 -12.38 21.39 -14.07
CA HIS A 975 -12.38 22.85 -13.95
C HIS A 975 -11.52 23.51 -15.06
N GLU A 976 -10.29 23.04 -15.30
CA GLU A 976 -9.42 23.60 -16.35
C GLU A 976 -10.03 23.48 -17.76
N LYS A 977 -10.79 22.42 -18.01
CA LYS A 977 -11.53 22.20 -19.27
C LYS A 977 -12.88 22.93 -19.31
N LYS A 978 -13.29 23.58 -18.22
CA LYS A 978 -14.54 24.35 -18.10
C LYS A 978 -15.79 23.51 -18.43
N LEU A 979 -15.82 22.27 -17.96
CA LEU A 979 -16.90 21.32 -18.28
C LEU A 979 -18.20 21.61 -17.51
N GLY A 980 -18.12 22.32 -16.39
CA GLY A 980 -19.25 22.68 -15.53
C GLY A 980 -18.80 23.10 -14.14
N PRO A 981 -19.73 23.36 -13.22
CA PRO A 981 -19.40 23.70 -11.83
C PRO A 981 -18.97 22.48 -11.02
N LEU A 982 -18.02 22.70 -10.11
CA LEU A 982 -17.72 21.85 -8.97
C LEU A 982 -18.60 22.23 -7.77
N VAL A 983 -19.26 21.25 -7.14
CA VAL A 983 -20.18 21.47 -6.00
C VAL A 983 -19.78 20.61 -4.82
N GLY A 984 -19.75 21.16 -3.61
CA GLY A 984 -19.50 20.39 -2.38
C GLY A 984 -18.43 21.00 -1.49
N THR A 985 -17.40 20.24 -1.13
CA THR A 985 -16.27 20.73 -0.33
C THR A 985 -14.93 20.50 -1.02
N THR A 986 -13.92 21.26 -0.59
CA THR A 986 -12.54 21.15 -1.09
C THR A 986 -12.04 19.72 -0.96
N THR A 987 -11.36 19.21 -1.98
CA THR A 987 -10.78 17.85 -1.99
C THR A 987 -9.60 17.71 -1.00
N MET A 988 -9.14 16.48 -0.78
CA MET A 988 -8.14 16.15 0.23
C MET A 988 -6.78 16.84 0.00
N GLY A 989 -6.36 17.08 -1.23
CA GLY A 989 -5.09 17.75 -1.51
C GLY A 989 -3.86 16.89 -1.23
N ILE A 990 -3.88 15.64 -1.71
CA ILE A 990 -2.75 14.71 -1.62
C ILE A 990 -2.32 14.32 -3.03
N LEU A 991 -1.53 15.14 -3.72
CA LEU A 991 -1.21 14.95 -5.15
C LEU A 991 0.30 15.07 -5.44
N VAL A 992 1.08 14.33 -4.66
CA VAL A 992 2.44 13.91 -5.04
C VAL A 992 2.46 12.40 -5.19
N GLY A 993 2.61 11.91 -6.42
CA GLY A 993 2.47 10.49 -6.77
C GLY A 993 3.59 9.60 -6.21
N ILE A 994 3.28 8.31 -6.10
CA ILE A 994 4.14 7.32 -5.46
C ILE A 994 4.46 6.10 -6.35
N TYR A 995 5.73 5.67 -6.41
CA TYR A 995 6.16 4.42 -7.09
C TYR A 995 7.65 4.03 -6.81
N ASN A 996 7.97 2.74 -6.93
CA ASN A 996 9.32 2.15 -6.92
C ASN A 996 10.21 2.48 -5.70
N TYR A 997 9.71 2.21 -4.49
CA TYR A 997 10.52 2.32 -3.26
C TYR A 997 11.12 0.99 -2.84
N PRO A 998 12.30 1.01 -2.21
CA PRO A 998 12.82 -0.13 -1.49
C PRO A 998 11.90 -0.54 -0.33
N ALA A 999 11.71 -1.84 -0.14
CA ALA A 999 11.12 -2.37 1.09
C ALA A 999 12.18 -2.42 2.20
N LEU A 1000 11.74 -2.36 3.46
CA LEU A 1000 12.60 -2.62 4.62
C LEU A 1000 12.96 -4.11 4.70
N MET A 1001 14.06 -4.43 5.40
CA MET A 1001 14.57 -5.80 5.50
C MET A 1001 13.54 -6.76 6.10
N ASP A 1002 12.71 -6.29 7.04
CA ASP A 1002 11.73 -7.12 7.75
C ASP A 1002 10.43 -7.37 6.97
N GLY A 1003 10.31 -6.86 5.74
CA GLY A 1003 9.08 -6.94 4.95
C GLY A 1003 8.21 -5.69 5.00
N GLY A 1004 8.49 -4.76 5.92
CA GLY A 1004 7.81 -3.47 6.00
C GLY A 1004 8.09 -2.58 4.79
N PHE A 1005 7.28 -1.54 4.61
CA PHE A 1005 7.48 -0.58 3.53
C PHE A 1005 7.28 0.85 4.00
N VAL A 1006 7.91 1.77 3.29
CA VAL A 1006 7.64 3.21 3.36
C VAL A 1006 7.49 3.78 1.95
N THR A 1007 6.78 4.89 1.81
CA THR A 1007 6.67 5.60 0.54
C THR A 1007 7.30 6.99 0.66
N ALA A 1008 8.14 7.33 -0.32
CA ALA A 1008 8.73 8.66 -0.47
C ALA A 1008 8.06 9.37 -1.67
N PRO A 1009 7.11 10.30 -1.47
CA PRO A 1009 6.39 10.93 -2.57
C PRO A 1009 7.33 11.57 -3.60
N ARG A 1010 7.25 11.12 -4.86
CA ARG A 1010 8.28 11.36 -5.89
C ARG A 1010 7.80 12.05 -7.18
N LEU A 1011 6.49 12.20 -7.37
CA LEU A 1011 5.90 12.79 -8.59
C LEU A 1011 5.00 13.99 -8.26
N GLY A 1012 5.58 15.19 -8.21
CA GLY A 1012 4.82 16.42 -7.96
C GLY A 1012 4.15 16.99 -9.22
N ILE A 1013 2.95 17.54 -9.08
CA ILE A 1013 2.25 18.27 -10.14
C ILE A 1013 2.51 19.79 -10.06
N PHE A 1014 2.79 20.41 -11.21
CA PHE A 1014 2.91 21.86 -11.33
C PHE A 1014 2.07 22.40 -12.50
N SER A 1015 1.67 23.66 -12.38
CA SER A 1015 0.88 24.38 -13.38
C SER A 1015 1.70 24.79 -14.61
N LYS A 1016 1.01 25.19 -15.69
CA LYS A 1016 1.64 25.70 -16.93
C LYS A 1016 2.55 26.92 -16.73
N ASP A 1017 2.37 27.68 -15.64
CA ASP A 1017 3.20 28.82 -15.25
C ASP A 1017 4.27 28.46 -14.19
N GLY A 1018 4.49 27.17 -13.92
CA GLY A 1018 5.60 26.68 -13.10
C GLY A 1018 5.37 26.72 -11.59
N LYS A 1019 4.12 26.64 -11.12
CA LYS A 1019 3.79 26.63 -9.68
C LYS A 1019 3.33 25.24 -9.25
N TRP A 1020 3.82 24.77 -8.10
CA TRP A 1020 3.25 23.59 -7.45
C TRP A 1020 1.78 23.83 -7.10
N ILE A 1021 0.92 22.88 -7.42
CA ILE A 1021 -0.53 22.97 -7.23
C ILE A 1021 -1.05 21.79 -6.44
N ILE A 1022 -2.24 21.95 -5.83
CA ILE A 1022 -3.05 20.91 -5.18
C ILE A 1022 -2.49 20.35 -3.87
N GLU A 1023 -1.21 19.96 -3.80
CA GLU A 1023 -0.63 19.34 -2.61
C GLU A 1023 -0.82 20.22 -1.36
N ASN A 1024 -1.28 19.59 -0.28
CA ASN A 1024 -1.64 20.20 0.99
C ASN A 1024 -2.67 21.34 0.92
N LYS A 1025 -3.47 21.41 -0.16
CA LYS A 1025 -4.51 22.44 -0.36
C LYS A 1025 -5.83 21.87 -0.88
N GLY A 1026 -5.77 20.96 -1.84
CA GLY A 1026 -6.91 20.42 -2.57
C GLY A 1026 -7.41 21.34 -3.68
N VAL A 1027 -8.51 20.92 -4.31
CA VAL A 1027 -9.26 21.65 -5.33
C VAL A 1027 -10.55 22.15 -4.70
N ALA A 1028 -10.71 23.47 -4.65
CA ALA A 1028 -11.91 24.09 -4.10
C ALA A 1028 -13.09 23.97 -5.09
N PRO A 1029 -14.33 23.77 -4.60
CA PRO A 1029 -15.51 23.78 -5.45
C PRO A 1029 -15.92 25.22 -5.81
N ASP A 1030 -16.63 25.38 -6.93
CA ASP A 1030 -17.23 26.65 -7.31
C ASP A 1030 -18.43 27.01 -6.40
N VAL A 1031 -19.14 25.99 -5.92
CA VAL A 1031 -20.28 26.12 -5.01
C VAL A 1031 -20.02 25.29 -3.75
N VAL A 1032 -19.64 25.98 -2.67
CA VAL A 1032 -19.39 25.34 -1.36
C VAL A 1032 -20.71 24.93 -0.72
N VAL A 1033 -20.85 23.64 -0.43
CA VAL A 1033 -22.00 23.03 0.24
C VAL A 1033 -21.51 21.97 1.23
N GLU A 1034 -21.80 22.16 2.51
CA GLU A 1034 -21.43 21.23 3.58
C GLU A 1034 -22.54 20.19 3.84
N MET A 1035 -22.16 18.98 4.23
CA MET A 1035 -23.08 17.94 4.70
C MET A 1035 -23.32 18.13 6.21
N THR A 1036 -24.21 19.05 6.58
CA THR A 1036 -24.46 19.33 8.00
C THR A 1036 -25.21 18.16 8.68
N PRO A 1037 -24.92 17.82 9.96
CA PRO A 1037 -25.56 16.69 10.62
C PRO A 1037 -27.08 16.80 10.67
N GLN A 1038 -27.61 18.02 10.89
CA GLN A 1038 -29.05 18.26 10.94
C GLN A 1038 -29.76 17.85 9.65
N GLU A 1039 -29.19 18.21 8.49
CA GLU A 1039 -29.77 17.90 7.18
C GLU A 1039 -29.64 16.43 6.82
N VAL A 1040 -28.47 15.83 7.08
CA VAL A 1040 -28.22 14.41 6.79
C VAL A 1040 -29.09 13.51 7.66
N ILE A 1041 -29.26 13.82 8.95
CA ILE A 1041 -30.18 13.10 9.84
C ILE A 1041 -31.63 13.22 9.37
N ALA A 1042 -32.00 14.36 8.74
CA ALA A 1042 -33.31 14.56 8.14
C ALA A 1042 -33.48 13.84 6.78
N GLY A 1043 -32.50 13.05 6.33
CA GLY A 1043 -32.55 12.27 5.07
C GLY A 1043 -32.20 13.07 3.81
N LYS A 1044 -31.64 14.28 3.96
CA LYS A 1044 -31.21 15.11 2.84
C LYS A 1044 -29.78 14.78 2.39
N ASP A 1045 -29.51 15.08 1.13
CA ASP A 1045 -28.14 15.15 0.59
C ASP A 1045 -27.99 16.55 -0.03
N PRO A 1046 -27.56 17.56 0.76
CA PRO A 1046 -27.53 18.95 0.29
C PRO A 1046 -26.60 19.16 -0.90
N GLN A 1047 -25.48 18.42 -0.99
CA GLN A 1047 -24.56 18.51 -2.13
C GLN A 1047 -25.20 17.98 -3.42
N LEU A 1048 -25.84 16.81 -3.36
CA LEU A 1048 -26.55 16.22 -4.50
C LEU A 1048 -27.76 17.06 -4.92
N GLU A 1049 -28.60 17.47 -3.96
CA GLU A 1049 -29.79 18.29 -4.21
C GLU A 1049 -29.42 19.63 -4.85
N LYS A 1050 -28.36 20.29 -4.36
CA LYS A 1050 -27.89 21.54 -4.95
C LYS A 1050 -27.38 21.35 -6.38
N THR A 1051 -26.69 20.25 -6.64
CA THR A 1051 -26.16 19.94 -7.97
C THR A 1051 -27.29 19.70 -8.97
N VAL A 1052 -28.34 18.96 -8.58
CA VAL A 1052 -29.54 18.79 -9.39
C VAL A 1052 -30.21 20.14 -9.67
N GLU A 1053 -30.36 20.99 -8.65
CA GLU A 1053 -30.95 22.34 -8.82
C GLU A 1053 -30.19 23.17 -9.87
N LEU A 1054 -28.85 23.17 -9.84
CA LEU A 1054 -28.01 23.91 -10.78
C LEU A 1054 -28.17 23.36 -12.21
N LEU A 1055 -28.05 22.06 -12.39
CA LEU A 1055 -28.16 21.46 -13.73
C LEU A 1055 -29.55 21.62 -14.33
N MET A 1056 -30.61 21.50 -13.52
CA MET A 1056 -31.98 21.69 -14.02
C MET A 1056 -32.25 23.12 -14.49
N LYS A 1057 -31.53 24.12 -13.97
CA LYS A 1057 -31.57 25.50 -14.49
C LYS A 1057 -30.85 25.65 -15.83
N ASP A 1058 -29.79 24.86 -16.05
CA ASP A 1058 -28.96 24.92 -17.25
C ASP A 1058 -29.47 24.04 -18.39
N ILE A 1059 -30.35 23.06 -18.11
CA ILE A 1059 -30.99 22.24 -19.14
C ILE A 1059 -31.85 23.15 -20.02
N LYS A 1060 -31.42 23.29 -21.27
CA LYS A 1060 -32.21 23.92 -22.33
C LYS A 1060 -33.06 22.86 -23.02
N GLU A 1061 -34.34 23.18 -23.23
CA GLU A 1061 -35.18 22.35 -24.09
C GLU A 1061 -34.59 22.39 -25.51
N THR A 1062 -34.06 21.24 -25.94
CA THR A 1062 -33.46 21.11 -27.27
C THR A 1062 -34.59 20.75 -28.24
N PRO A 1063 -34.84 21.56 -29.29
CA PRO A 1063 -35.85 21.22 -30.28
C PRO A 1063 -35.57 19.86 -30.91
N ALA A 1064 -36.61 19.15 -31.29
CA ALA A 1064 -36.46 17.86 -31.97
C ALA A 1064 -35.57 18.02 -33.21
N VAL A 1065 -34.58 17.15 -33.35
CA VAL A 1065 -33.65 17.17 -34.49
C VAL A 1065 -34.45 16.95 -35.76
N GLN A 1066 -34.48 17.97 -36.63
CA GLN A 1066 -35.17 17.89 -37.90
C GLN A 1066 -34.30 17.12 -38.90
N LYS A 1067 -34.80 15.97 -39.37
CA LYS A 1067 -34.16 15.27 -40.49
C LYS A 1067 -34.24 16.16 -41.74
N PRO A 1068 -33.16 16.26 -42.54
CA PRO A 1068 -33.22 16.97 -43.81
C PRO A 1068 -34.26 16.31 -44.74
N VAL A 1069 -34.82 17.11 -45.65
CA VAL A 1069 -35.66 16.57 -46.72
C VAL A 1069 -34.85 15.58 -47.57
N GLY A 1070 -35.51 14.56 -48.09
CA GLY A 1070 -34.85 13.54 -48.92
C GLY A 1070 -34.21 14.18 -50.16
N PRO A 1071 -32.99 13.75 -50.55
CA PRO A 1071 -32.35 14.29 -51.74
C PRO A 1071 -33.17 13.97 -52.99
N VAL A 1072 -33.37 14.97 -53.84
CA VAL A 1072 -33.91 14.77 -55.19
C VAL A 1072 -32.76 14.33 -56.08
N ARG A 1073 -32.96 13.28 -56.88
CA ARG A 1073 -31.95 12.79 -57.83
C ARG A 1073 -31.56 13.93 -58.78
N ALA A 1074 -30.25 14.20 -58.91
CA ALA A 1074 -29.76 15.11 -59.94
C ALA A 1074 -30.04 14.52 -61.33
N GLU A 1075 -30.63 15.31 -62.22
CA GLU A 1075 -30.88 14.95 -63.62
C GLU A 1075 -29.62 15.05 -64.48
#